data_AF-A0A8C6PAI7-F1
#
_entry.id   AF-A0A8C6PAI7-F1
#
_cell.length_a   1.000
_cell.length_b   1.000
_cell.length_c   1.000
_cell.angle_alpha   90.00
_cell.angle_beta   90.00
_cell.angle_gamma   90.00
#
_symmetry.space_group_name_H-M   'P 1'
#
loop_
_entity.id
_entity.type
_entity.pdbx_description
1 polymer ?
#
loop_
_entity_poly.entity_id
_entity_poly.type
_entity_poly.pdbx_seq_one_letter_code
_entity_poly.pdbx_strand_id
1 'polypeptide(L)'
;MEAFMDKFNVTDIWREKFPDDMSFTWSNHSGSRKSRIDFWLISKNLSKDSITVNILTTPLTDHRAIYINLQFLPTENINRSSYWKLNSSLLNHTFVKAEVTRLLKHFFNKGNIEKSYSINWELFKFETGKFLRQYGAKMAKARSEEEDKLIVQISSIYQLPPDEVSEEDKLQLRTLHSKLDELYRQKAEGAFVRSRKKWIEEGEQNSAYFFRLEKSRSKSNTIHQLNINGTITNDAKTLSQFCCKFYSKLYESKYKANVATQFIDSVNNIRVIKTADRLYCDSSFTEKEILDSINLLKNNKSPGTDGLVAEFYKMFSSQLAPFLLQVYNESIEKGTLPPTLTQGLITLIPKPKKDLLSIDNWRPVSLLNNDYKILALLLARRIKDVLDDVIDETQSGFMTKRHISNNIRLVLDILDYSDLILDDSFILFLDFYKAFDSIEHEFIFLSLRKFGLGDFFCNAIKTLYSGANSSIRMKNGTTSRFCLNRGVRQGCPISPYLFLLCTQILASYIANSPMKGINIADREVVISQLADDTTIFLKNANQVSIALKILDDFSKASGLILNLNKCQLLPINNCNDHSICNIAIQHEVTYLGLIICKDQKTRITSNFSPIIKKTQSKLNQWLQRDLSLRGRVLLSKAEGLSRLTYAAISLHVDNRTCGEIDRMLFNFLWKNKTHYIRKSVIMNDYQHGGLNILDFTTLNNTFKINWAKHFLKNPVSIWNFIPHYIFSKFGGLTFILGCDYNVGKLPEKLSMFHKQVLLAWSLIYKHNFTPHTYLIWNNRNIVYKNKSLFFSNWVEKQIIFVNQLYNTNGQLMSYTELLNTYKFPATPKEYAILFAAIPMGVRMLFKGVLPVVPPISPPDPVNTYVGKVCLIEHKNSNRNIRALFQRESLSVPYVIFLLEFLCH
;
A
#
# COMPACT_ATOMS: atom_id res chain seq x y z
N MET A 1 40.34 -29.64 -25.57
CA MET A 1 40.39 -28.99 -24.24
C MET A 1 41.78 -28.45 -23.94
N GLU A 2 42.86 -29.21 -24.17
CA GLU A 2 44.25 -28.77 -23.98
C GLU A 2 44.59 -27.47 -24.74
N ALA A 3 44.25 -27.37 -26.02
CA ALA A 3 44.43 -26.14 -26.80
C ALA A 3 43.70 -24.90 -26.22
N PHE A 4 42.60 -25.10 -25.49
CA PHE A 4 41.89 -24.02 -24.80
C PHE A 4 42.61 -23.63 -23.50
N MET A 5 43.06 -24.62 -22.74
CA MET A 5 43.80 -24.42 -21.48
C MET A 5 45.11 -23.66 -21.72
N ASP A 6 45.86 -24.00 -22.76
CA ASP A 6 47.10 -23.31 -23.10
C ASP A 6 46.88 -21.89 -23.63
N LYS A 7 45.85 -21.69 -24.46
CA LYS A 7 45.49 -20.36 -24.98
C LYS A 7 45.15 -19.35 -23.88
N PHE A 8 44.50 -19.80 -22.80
CA PHE A 8 44.02 -18.92 -21.72
C PHE A 8 44.87 -18.99 -20.45
N ASN A 9 46.02 -19.68 -20.49
CA ASN A 9 46.91 -19.90 -19.34
C ASN A 9 46.18 -20.43 -18.09
N VAL A 10 45.29 -21.40 -18.32
CA VAL A 10 44.53 -22.08 -17.27
C VAL A 10 44.83 -23.58 -17.28
N THR A 11 44.59 -24.25 -16.16
CA THR A 11 44.82 -25.69 -15.99
C THR A 11 43.64 -26.32 -15.24
N ASP A 12 43.35 -27.58 -15.54
CA ASP A 12 42.37 -28.37 -14.80
C ASP A 12 42.98 -28.88 -13.49
N ILE A 13 42.74 -28.12 -12.42
CA ILE A 13 43.33 -28.37 -11.10
C ILE A 13 43.02 -29.76 -10.53
N TRP A 14 41.88 -30.35 -10.89
CA TRP A 14 41.55 -31.71 -10.44
C TRP A 14 42.48 -32.74 -11.08
N ARG A 15 42.64 -32.69 -12.41
CA ARG A 15 43.53 -33.63 -13.12
C ARG A 15 44.99 -33.39 -12.77
N GLU A 16 45.36 -32.17 -12.42
CA GLU A 16 46.72 -31.84 -11.98
C GLU A 16 47.05 -32.37 -10.57
N LYS A 17 46.06 -32.42 -9.65
CA LYS A 17 46.23 -33.00 -8.31
C LYS A 17 46.04 -34.52 -8.26
N PHE A 18 45.18 -35.03 -9.14
CA PHE A 18 44.81 -36.44 -9.21
C PHE A 18 44.98 -36.94 -10.66
N PRO A 19 46.24 -37.05 -11.14
CA PRO A 19 46.52 -37.42 -12.53
C PRO A 19 45.94 -38.79 -12.88
N ASP A 20 46.12 -39.76 -11.99
CA ASP A 20 45.79 -41.17 -12.23
C ASP A 20 44.38 -41.56 -11.75
N ASP A 21 43.67 -40.69 -11.03
CA ASP A 21 42.36 -41.03 -10.46
C ASP A 21 41.24 -41.00 -11.50
N MET A 22 40.51 -42.10 -11.59
CA MET A 22 39.29 -42.21 -12.39
C MET A 22 38.08 -41.74 -11.59
N SER A 23 37.84 -40.42 -11.60
CA SER A 23 36.66 -39.80 -11.00
C SER A 23 35.71 -39.20 -12.04
N PHE A 24 34.41 -39.36 -11.80
CA PHE A 24 33.34 -38.97 -12.73
C PHE A 24 32.51 -37.83 -12.13
N THR A 25 32.04 -36.91 -12.97
CA THR A 25 31.16 -35.79 -12.56
C THR A 25 29.73 -35.97 -13.04
N TRP A 26 29.46 -37.01 -13.81
CA TRP A 26 28.12 -37.40 -14.25
C TRP A 26 27.99 -38.92 -14.31
N SER A 27 26.78 -39.41 -14.03
CA SER A 27 26.38 -40.80 -14.24
C SER A 27 24.92 -40.88 -14.67
N ASN A 28 24.59 -41.82 -15.57
CA ASN A 28 23.19 -42.06 -15.94
C ASN A 28 22.37 -42.64 -14.77
N HIS A 29 21.04 -42.61 -14.89
CA HIS A 29 20.11 -43.03 -13.82
C HIS A 29 20.31 -44.47 -13.33
N SER A 30 20.80 -45.36 -14.19
CA SER A 30 21.12 -46.76 -13.86
C SER A 30 22.56 -46.98 -13.40
N GLY A 31 23.39 -45.94 -13.33
CA GLY A 31 24.81 -46.01 -12.95
C GLY A 31 25.74 -46.73 -13.94
N SER A 32 25.21 -47.24 -15.06
CA SER A 32 25.93 -48.05 -16.05
C SER A 32 26.89 -47.24 -16.95
N ARG A 33 26.70 -45.92 -17.04
CA ARG A 33 27.60 -45.01 -17.77
C ARG A 33 28.02 -43.88 -16.86
N LYS A 34 29.33 -43.64 -16.77
CA LYS A 34 29.92 -42.58 -15.97
C LYS A 34 30.92 -41.81 -16.83
N SER A 35 30.90 -40.48 -16.74
CA SER A 35 31.83 -39.64 -17.46
C SER A 35 32.18 -38.39 -16.64
N ARG A 36 33.34 -37.81 -16.92
CA ARG A 36 33.74 -36.53 -16.36
C ARG A 36 33.49 -35.45 -17.41
N ILE A 37 32.34 -34.78 -17.30
CA ILE A 37 31.90 -33.75 -18.27
C ILE A 37 32.04 -32.34 -17.71
N ASP A 38 32.07 -32.19 -16.39
CA ASP A 38 32.30 -30.94 -15.70
C ASP A 38 33.80 -30.73 -15.37
N PHE A 39 34.34 -29.58 -15.77
CA PHE A 39 35.74 -29.17 -15.55
C PHE A 39 35.80 -27.89 -14.72
N TRP A 40 36.88 -27.72 -13.95
CA TRP A 40 37.18 -26.44 -13.32
C TRP A 40 38.61 -26.01 -13.63
N LEU A 41 38.72 -24.89 -14.33
CA LEU A 41 39.99 -24.36 -14.82
C LEU A 41 40.44 -23.21 -13.91
N ILE A 42 41.67 -23.28 -13.41
CA ILE A 42 42.30 -22.21 -12.62
C ILE A 42 43.46 -21.60 -13.42
N SER A 43 43.84 -20.36 -13.11
CA SER A 43 45.07 -19.79 -13.67
C SER A 43 46.29 -20.59 -13.22
N LYS A 44 47.23 -20.85 -14.14
CA LYS A 44 48.53 -21.48 -13.83
C LYS A 44 49.36 -20.67 -12.81
N ASN A 45 49.00 -19.41 -12.54
CA ASN A 45 49.69 -18.51 -11.62
C ASN A 45 49.25 -18.64 -10.15
N LEU A 46 48.21 -19.43 -9.84
CA LEU A 46 47.77 -19.65 -8.46
C LEU A 46 48.59 -20.78 -7.81
N SER A 47 49.07 -20.57 -6.59
CA SER A 47 49.83 -21.58 -5.84
C SER A 47 48.95 -22.80 -5.54
N LYS A 48 49.38 -23.98 -5.99
CA LYS A 48 48.64 -25.24 -5.90
C LYS A 48 48.39 -25.71 -4.46
N ASP A 49 49.27 -25.32 -3.54
CA ASP A 49 49.18 -25.69 -2.12
C ASP A 49 48.07 -24.93 -1.40
N SER A 50 47.68 -23.77 -1.93
CA SER A 50 46.58 -22.96 -1.40
C SER A 50 45.19 -23.43 -1.85
N ILE A 51 45.11 -24.52 -2.64
CA ILE A 51 43.88 -24.97 -3.30
C ILE A 51 43.55 -26.41 -2.88
N THR A 52 42.40 -26.64 -2.28
CA THR A 52 41.86 -28.00 -2.08
C THR A 52 40.76 -28.26 -3.11
N VAL A 53 40.75 -29.42 -3.75
CA VAL A 53 39.72 -29.80 -4.72
C VAL A 53 39.17 -31.17 -4.34
N ASN A 54 37.85 -31.37 -4.48
CA ASN A 54 37.17 -32.64 -4.25
C ASN A 54 35.98 -32.82 -5.21
N ILE A 55 35.56 -34.06 -5.48
CA ILE A 55 34.30 -34.36 -6.18
C ILE A 55 33.33 -34.97 -5.16
N LEU A 56 32.31 -34.21 -4.82
CA LEU A 56 31.28 -34.56 -3.84
C LEU A 56 30.10 -35.22 -4.54
N THR A 57 29.63 -36.32 -3.99
CA THR A 57 28.35 -36.92 -4.37
C THR A 57 27.20 -35.97 -4.04
N THR A 58 26.29 -35.78 -4.99
CA THR A 58 25.10 -34.93 -4.78
C THR A 58 23.84 -35.78 -4.84
N PRO A 59 22.99 -35.76 -3.79
CA PRO A 59 21.85 -36.67 -3.70
C PRO A 59 20.68 -36.32 -4.63
N LEU A 60 20.68 -35.11 -5.23
CA LEU A 60 19.53 -34.56 -5.96
C LEU A 60 19.78 -34.41 -7.48
N THR A 61 20.90 -34.90 -7.99
CA THR A 61 21.25 -34.78 -9.42
C THR A 61 22.09 -35.98 -9.86
N ASP A 62 21.98 -36.30 -11.14
CA ASP A 62 22.82 -37.23 -11.90
C ASP A 62 24.26 -36.72 -12.11
N HIS A 63 24.53 -35.47 -11.74
CA HIS A 63 25.87 -34.91 -11.62
C HIS A 63 26.44 -35.11 -10.21
N ARG A 64 27.77 -34.99 -10.08
CA ARG A 64 28.50 -34.85 -8.81
C ARG A 64 29.04 -33.43 -8.70
N ALA A 65 28.94 -32.82 -7.52
CA ALA A 65 29.43 -31.46 -7.31
C ALA A 65 30.96 -31.41 -7.25
N ILE A 66 31.58 -30.48 -7.96
CA ILE A 66 33.00 -30.18 -7.82
C ILE A 66 33.17 -29.16 -6.69
N TYR A 67 33.92 -29.52 -5.65
CA TYR A 67 34.25 -28.66 -4.51
C TYR A 67 35.65 -28.10 -4.66
N ILE A 68 35.80 -26.80 -4.45
CA ILE A 68 37.08 -26.12 -4.48
C ILE A 68 37.16 -25.15 -3.30
N ASN A 69 38.25 -25.26 -2.55
CA ASN A 69 38.59 -24.34 -1.48
C ASN A 69 39.86 -23.58 -1.86
N LEU A 70 39.81 -22.25 -1.83
CA LEU A 70 40.95 -21.37 -2.08
C LEU A 70 41.32 -20.67 -0.77
N GLN A 71 42.49 -20.97 -0.23
CA GLN A 71 43.04 -20.29 0.95
C GLN A 71 43.81 -19.04 0.50
N PHE A 72 43.20 -17.88 0.68
CA PHE A 72 43.92 -16.60 0.58
C PHE A 72 44.53 -16.25 1.93
N LEU A 73 45.69 -15.58 1.94
CA LEU A 73 46.24 -14.95 3.15
C LEU A 73 45.13 -14.13 3.83
N PRO A 74 45.01 -14.18 5.17
CA PRO A 74 43.93 -13.52 5.87
C PRO A 74 44.01 -12.02 5.59
N THR A 75 43.13 -11.53 4.72
CA THR A 75 42.71 -10.14 4.79
C THR A 75 42.15 -9.97 6.19
N GLU A 76 42.66 -8.98 6.92
CA GLU A 76 42.29 -8.67 8.31
C GLU A 76 40.85 -9.10 8.56
N ASN A 77 40.61 -9.89 9.62
CA ASN A 77 39.28 -10.28 10.05
C ASN A 77 38.44 -9.01 10.23
N ILE A 78 37.81 -8.53 9.16
CA ILE A 78 36.80 -7.50 9.20
C ILE A 78 35.66 -8.21 9.90
N ASN A 79 35.63 -8.06 11.23
CA ASN A 79 34.57 -8.54 12.09
C ASN A 79 33.27 -8.17 11.41
N ARG A 80 32.62 -9.16 10.80
CA ARG A 80 31.30 -9.02 10.22
C ARG A 80 30.38 -8.92 11.42
N SER A 81 30.33 -7.74 12.02
CA SER A 81 29.40 -7.33 13.07
C SER A 81 28.01 -7.31 12.44
N SER A 82 27.48 -8.50 12.20
CA SER A 82 26.09 -8.67 11.83
C SER A 82 25.26 -8.55 13.10
N TYR A 83 24.17 -7.82 12.97
CA TYR A 83 23.27 -7.58 14.06
C TYR A 83 22.51 -8.86 14.43
N TRP A 84 22.54 -9.27 15.71
CA TRP A 84 21.90 -10.52 16.15
C TRP A 84 20.37 -10.41 16.11
N LYS A 85 19.73 -11.39 15.49
CA LYS A 85 18.28 -11.54 15.47
C LYS A 85 17.91 -12.91 16.02
N LEU A 86 16.94 -12.95 16.93
CA LEU A 86 16.37 -14.20 17.42
C LEU A 86 15.76 -15.01 16.26
N ASN A 87 16.16 -16.27 16.15
CA ASN A 87 15.45 -17.26 15.36
C ASN A 87 14.18 -17.67 16.11
N SER A 88 13.01 -17.31 15.58
CA SER A 88 11.71 -17.58 16.22
C SER A 88 11.42 -19.07 16.41
N SER A 89 12.04 -19.97 15.63
CA SER A 89 11.85 -21.41 15.80
C SER A 89 12.32 -21.92 17.16
N LEU A 90 13.29 -21.24 17.80
CA LEU A 90 13.79 -21.59 19.13
C LEU A 90 12.71 -21.46 20.21
N LEU A 91 11.69 -20.61 19.99
CA LEU A 91 10.58 -20.42 20.92
C LEU A 91 9.66 -21.63 21.00
N ASN A 92 9.78 -22.61 20.10
CA ASN A 92 9.03 -23.85 20.15
C ASN A 92 9.61 -24.85 21.17
N HIS A 93 10.87 -24.65 21.60
CA HIS A 93 11.56 -25.56 22.50
C HIS A 93 11.09 -25.34 23.95
N THR A 94 10.63 -26.40 24.61
CA THR A 94 10.15 -26.36 26.01
C THR A 94 11.20 -25.82 26.98
N PHE A 95 12.46 -26.25 26.81
CA PHE A 95 13.58 -25.77 27.61
C PHE A 95 13.79 -24.24 27.50
N VAL A 96 13.68 -23.69 26.28
CA VAL A 96 13.77 -22.25 26.06
C VAL A 96 12.63 -21.53 26.78
N LYS A 97 11.40 -22.03 26.68
CA LYS A 97 10.24 -21.45 27.38
C LYS A 97 10.43 -21.43 28.90
N ALA A 98 10.90 -22.54 29.48
CA ALA A 98 11.13 -22.66 30.91
C ALA A 98 12.20 -21.67 31.40
N GLU A 99 13.34 -21.60 30.71
CA GLU A 99 14.45 -20.75 31.11
C GLU A 99 14.13 -19.25 30.98
N VAL A 100 13.49 -18.83 29.89
CA VAL A 100 13.04 -17.43 29.76
C VAL A 100 12.02 -17.07 30.84
N THR A 101 11.10 -17.98 31.16
CA THR A 101 10.10 -17.75 32.23
C THR A 101 10.78 -17.63 33.59
N ARG A 102 11.82 -18.43 33.86
CA ARG A 102 12.62 -18.37 35.10
C ARG A 102 13.33 -17.02 35.22
N LEU A 103 14.02 -16.58 34.17
CA LEU A 103 14.71 -15.28 34.13
C LEU A 103 13.72 -14.12 34.31
N LEU A 104 12.58 -14.16 33.63
CA LEU A 104 11.54 -13.14 33.72
C LEU A 104 11.03 -13.01 35.16
N LYS A 105 10.65 -14.13 35.80
CA LYS A 105 10.20 -14.13 37.21
C LYS A 105 11.27 -13.58 38.15
N HIS A 106 12.53 -13.99 37.96
CA HIS A 106 13.64 -13.53 38.79
C HIS A 106 13.81 -12.00 38.72
N PHE A 107 13.94 -11.43 37.52
CA PHE A 107 14.18 -10.00 37.36
C PHE A 107 12.95 -9.14 37.67
N PHE A 108 11.74 -9.64 37.43
CA PHE A 108 10.53 -8.93 37.83
C PHE A 108 10.40 -8.85 39.36
N ASN A 109 10.64 -9.96 40.08
CA ASN A 109 10.65 -9.96 41.54
C ASN A 109 11.75 -9.06 42.11
N LYS A 110 12.95 -9.09 41.52
CA LYS A 110 14.04 -8.18 41.87
C LYS A 110 13.65 -6.71 41.68
N GLY A 111 13.03 -6.37 40.55
CA GLY A 111 12.49 -5.05 40.28
C GLY A 111 11.41 -4.61 41.29
N ASN A 112 10.57 -5.53 41.76
CA ASN A 112 9.57 -5.25 42.80
C ASN A 112 10.21 -4.93 44.16
N ILE A 113 11.28 -5.65 44.53
CA ILE A 113 12.01 -5.44 45.79
C ILE A 113 12.79 -4.12 45.74
N GLU A 114 13.53 -3.89 44.65
CA GLU A 114 14.42 -2.72 44.50
C GLU A 114 13.68 -1.45 44.05
N LYS A 115 12.41 -1.55 43.65
CA LYS A 115 11.64 -0.47 43.00
C LYS A 115 12.38 0.14 41.81
N SER A 116 13.11 -0.69 41.07
CA SER A 116 13.85 -0.32 39.87
C SER A 116 13.53 -1.27 38.73
N TYR A 117 12.48 -0.96 37.96
CA TYR A 117 11.99 -1.84 36.91
C TYR A 117 12.81 -1.70 35.64
N SER A 118 13.21 -0.48 35.29
CA SER A 118 13.94 -0.15 34.08
C SER A 118 15.32 -0.82 34.03
N ILE A 119 16.05 -0.81 35.14
CA ILE A 119 17.36 -1.47 35.24
C ILE A 119 17.19 -2.99 35.15
N ASN A 120 16.25 -3.54 35.91
CA ASN A 120 15.98 -4.98 35.91
C ASN A 120 15.46 -5.48 34.54
N TRP A 121 14.75 -4.65 33.78
CA TRP A 121 14.34 -4.94 32.40
C TRP A 121 15.52 -5.06 31.44
N GLU A 122 16.51 -4.17 31.55
CA GLU A 122 17.74 -4.24 30.75
C GLU A 122 18.55 -5.50 31.10
N LEU A 123 18.69 -5.83 32.39
CA LEU A 123 19.36 -7.05 32.84
C LEU A 123 18.65 -8.31 32.35
N PHE A 124 17.32 -8.34 32.43
CA PHE A 124 16.51 -9.43 31.88
C PHE A 124 16.76 -9.64 30.40
N LYS A 125 16.74 -8.56 29.60
CA LYS A 125 17.01 -8.65 28.15
C LYS A 125 18.43 -9.10 27.85
N PHE A 126 19.40 -8.63 28.63
CA PHE A 126 20.80 -9.03 28.47
C PHE A 126 21.00 -10.53 28.70
N GLU A 127 20.55 -11.05 29.85
CA GLU A 127 20.69 -12.48 30.17
C GLU A 127 19.88 -13.37 29.23
N THR A 128 18.66 -12.97 28.90
CA THR A 128 17.83 -13.67 27.91
C THR A 128 18.50 -13.70 26.53
N GLY A 129 19.04 -12.57 26.08
CA GLY A 129 19.76 -12.47 24.81
C GLY A 129 21.01 -13.34 24.77
N LYS A 130 21.79 -13.36 25.86
CA LYS A 130 22.97 -14.22 26.03
C LYS A 130 22.60 -15.70 25.93
N PHE A 131 21.60 -16.13 26.69
CA PHE A 131 21.09 -17.51 26.66
C PHE A 131 20.63 -17.92 25.25
N LEU A 132 19.80 -17.10 24.61
CA LEU A 132 19.23 -17.40 23.29
C LEU A 132 20.30 -17.45 22.19
N ARG A 133 21.36 -16.63 22.27
CA ARG A 133 22.51 -16.68 21.35
C ARG A 133 23.26 -18.00 21.48
N GLN A 134 23.61 -18.38 22.71
CA GLN A 134 24.34 -19.61 22.99
C GLN A 134 23.53 -20.85 22.55
N TYR A 135 22.25 -20.91 22.94
CA TYR A 135 21.37 -22.00 22.56
C TYR A 135 21.15 -22.06 21.04
N GLY A 136 20.94 -20.91 20.40
CA GLY A 136 20.78 -20.81 18.95
C GLY A 136 22.01 -21.29 18.18
N ALA A 137 23.23 -20.95 18.65
CA ALA A 137 24.47 -21.43 18.07
C ALA A 137 24.60 -22.95 18.20
N LYS A 138 24.29 -23.51 19.37
CA LYS A 138 24.27 -24.96 19.60
C LYS A 138 23.31 -25.68 18.64
N MET A 139 22.10 -25.16 18.46
CA MET A 139 21.10 -25.73 17.55
C MET A 139 21.45 -25.58 16.06
N ALA A 140 22.16 -24.51 15.69
CA ALA A 140 22.65 -24.35 14.32
C ALA A 140 23.75 -25.36 14.02
N LYS A 141 24.68 -25.58 14.96
CA LYS A 141 25.74 -26.60 14.84
C LYS A 141 25.15 -28.00 14.71
N ALA A 142 24.22 -28.37 15.60
CA ALA A 142 23.56 -29.68 15.56
C ALA A 142 22.84 -29.95 14.22
N ARG A 143 22.15 -28.94 13.66
CA ARG A 143 21.51 -29.07 12.33
C ARG A 143 22.51 -29.23 11.20
N SER A 144 23.64 -28.54 11.23
CA SER A 144 24.69 -28.70 10.22
C SER A 144 25.26 -30.11 10.28
N GLU A 145 25.55 -30.62 11.48
CA GLU A 145 26.05 -31.98 11.68
C GLU A 145 25.03 -33.04 11.25
N GLU A 146 23.72 -32.80 11.46
CA GLU A 146 22.64 -33.67 10.98
C GLU A 146 22.52 -33.68 9.46
N GLU A 147 22.61 -32.51 8.82
CA GLU A 147 22.62 -32.39 7.36
C GLU A 147 23.82 -33.12 6.75
N ASP A 148 25.02 -32.93 7.31
CA ASP A 148 26.23 -33.62 6.86
C ASP A 148 26.08 -35.15 7.03
N LYS A 149 25.53 -35.62 8.16
CA LYS A 149 25.26 -37.05 8.37
C LYS A 149 24.27 -37.62 7.36
N LEU A 150 23.17 -36.92 7.09
CA LEU A 150 22.17 -37.35 6.10
C LEU A 150 22.79 -37.43 4.70
N ILE A 151 23.58 -36.43 4.30
CA ILE A 151 24.28 -36.43 3.01
C ILE A 151 25.26 -37.60 2.92
N VAL A 152 26.04 -37.85 3.98
CA VAL A 152 26.97 -38.99 4.04
C VAL A 152 26.23 -40.32 3.92
N GLN A 153 25.13 -40.52 4.67
CA GLN A 153 24.33 -41.75 4.62
C GLN A 153 23.66 -41.98 3.26
N ILE A 154 23.14 -40.91 2.63
CA ILE A 154 22.59 -41.01 1.28
C ILE A 154 23.71 -41.34 0.29
N SER A 155 24.87 -40.71 0.44
CA SER A 155 26.02 -40.95 -0.44
C SER A 155 26.57 -42.37 -0.33
N SER A 156 26.58 -42.98 0.85
CA SER A 156 27.04 -44.35 1.03
C SER A 156 26.13 -45.36 0.33
N ILE A 157 24.81 -45.15 0.37
CA ILE A 157 23.84 -46.00 -0.36
C ILE A 157 24.02 -45.84 -1.88
N TYR A 158 24.22 -44.60 -2.38
CA TYR A 158 24.46 -44.35 -3.80
C TYR A 158 25.82 -44.83 -4.32
N GLN A 159 26.76 -45.17 -3.43
CA GLN A 159 28.05 -45.74 -3.80
C GLN A 159 28.01 -47.27 -3.97
N LEU A 160 26.94 -47.93 -3.51
CA LEU A 160 26.74 -49.37 -3.71
C LEU A 160 26.52 -49.70 -5.20
N PRO A 161 27.03 -50.84 -5.70
CA PRO A 161 26.69 -51.35 -7.02
C PRO A 161 25.17 -51.51 -7.19
N PRO A 162 24.57 -51.21 -8.35
CA PRO A 162 23.13 -51.34 -8.58
C PRO A 162 22.57 -52.72 -8.24
N ASP A 163 23.40 -53.76 -8.38
CA ASP A 163 23.06 -55.17 -8.15
C ASP A 163 23.10 -55.56 -6.65
N GLU A 164 23.64 -54.69 -5.78
CA GLU A 164 23.78 -54.90 -4.33
C GLU A 164 22.80 -54.03 -3.50
N VAL A 165 22.00 -53.18 -4.13
CA VAL A 165 21.03 -52.31 -3.42
C VAL A 165 19.77 -53.12 -3.05
N SER A 166 19.59 -53.38 -1.75
CA SER A 166 18.42 -54.11 -1.24
C SER A 166 17.13 -53.26 -1.30
N GLU A 167 15.97 -53.91 -1.15
CA GLU A 167 14.69 -53.18 -0.99
C GLU A 167 14.64 -52.36 0.31
N GLU A 168 15.38 -52.78 1.33
CA GLU A 168 15.51 -52.06 2.60
C GLU A 168 16.32 -50.76 2.41
N ASP A 169 17.41 -50.81 1.62
CA ASP A 169 18.18 -49.62 1.24
C ASP A 169 17.34 -48.62 0.44
N LYS A 170 16.45 -49.09 -0.44
CA LYS A 170 15.53 -48.23 -1.21
C LYS A 170 14.51 -47.53 -0.29
N LEU A 171 13.99 -48.22 0.72
CA LEU A 171 13.09 -47.64 1.71
C LEU A 171 13.82 -46.65 2.62
N GLN A 172 15.03 -46.97 3.04
CA GLN A 172 15.90 -46.09 3.82
C GLN A 172 16.26 -44.83 3.02
N LEU A 173 16.59 -44.97 1.73
CA LEU A 173 16.87 -43.84 0.84
C LEU A 173 15.68 -42.89 0.73
N ARG A 174 14.45 -43.40 0.54
CA ARG A 174 13.22 -42.56 0.55
C ARG A 174 13.05 -41.82 1.86
N THR A 175 13.31 -42.49 2.99
CA THR A 175 13.22 -41.89 4.33
C THR A 175 14.26 -40.79 4.54
N LEU A 176 15.52 -41.04 4.13
CA LEU A 176 16.61 -40.08 4.22
C LEU A 176 16.37 -38.86 3.31
N HIS A 177 15.89 -39.06 2.08
CA HIS A 177 15.50 -37.98 1.20
C HIS A 177 14.36 -37.14 1.79
N SER A 178 13.32 -37.78 2.33
CA SER A 178 12.24 -37.05 2.98
C SER A 178 12.72 -36.19 4.16
N LYS A 179 13.67 -36.68 4.96
CA LYS A 179 14.30 -35.89 6.04
C LYS A 179 15.16 -34.73 5.51
N LEU A 180 15.92 -34.96 4.44
CA LEU A 180 16.73 -33.91 3.80
C LEU A 180 15.85 -32.83 3.17
N ASP A 181 14.76 -33.23 2.49
CA ASP A 181 13.77 -32.33 1.91
C ASP A 181 13.11 -31.47 2.99
N GLU A 182 12.81 -32.05 4.15
CA GLU A 182 12.27 -31.31 5.30
C GLU A 182 13.25 -30.22 5.78
N LEU A 183 14.54 -30.53 5.89
CA LEU A 183 15.57 -29.54 6.24
C LEU A 183 15.66 -28.42 5.21
N TYR A 184 15.62 -28.75 3.91
CA TYR A 184 15.64 -27.76 2.84
C TYR A 184 14.37 -26.92 2.78
N ARG A 185 13.21 -27.50 3.07
CA ARG A 185 11.94 -26.77 3.23
C ARG A 185 12.05 -25.72 4.32
N GLN A 186 12.55 -26.09 5.50
CA GLN A 186 12.78 -25.14 6.60
C GLN A 186 13.78 -24.03 6.24
N LYS A 187 14.86 -24.35 5.50
CA LYS A 187 15.80 -23.33 5.00
C LYS A 187 15.13 -22.38 4.00
N ALA A 188 14.30 -22.91 3.11
CA ALA A 188 13.55 -22.15 2.11
C ALA A 188 12.51 -21.22 2.76
N GLU A 189 11.79 -21.68 3.78
CA GLU A 189 10.88 -20.84 4.59
C GLU A 189 11.63 -19.68 5.25
N GLY A 190 12.81 -19.94 5.81
CA GLY A 190 13.68 -18.90 6.34
C GLY A 190 14.08 -17.87 5.27
N ALA A 191 14.46 -18.32 4.07
CA ALA A 191 14.82 -17.45 2.95
C ALA A 191 13.62 -16.64 2.43
N PHE A 192 12.43 -17.25 2.41
CA PHE A 192 11.19 -16.58 2.09
C PHE A 192 10.92 -15.41 3.03
N VAL A 193 11.00 -15.64 4.35
CA VAL A 193 10.85 -14.59 5.37
C VAL A 193 11.86 -13.46 5.16
N ARG A 194 13.11 -13.78 4.82
CA ARG A 194 14.17 -12.78 4.57
C ARG A 194 13.99 -12.02 3.25
N SER A 195 13.45 -12.65 2.21
CA SER A 195 13.13 -12.03 0.92
C SER A 195 12.00 -10.97 1.00
N ARG A 196 11.11 -11.10 2.01
CA ARG A 196 9.83 -10.36 2.19
C ARG A 196 8.84 -10.49 1.03
N LYS A 197 8.87 -11.59 0.29
CA LYS A 197 7.74 -11.94 -0.57
C LYS A 197 6.55 -12.39 0.30
N LYS A 198 5.35 -12.27 -0.27
CA LYS A 198 4.08 -12.55 0.43
C LYS A 198 3.48 -13.91 0.07
N TRP A 199 4.03 -14.60 -0.91
CA TRP A 199 3.39 -15.76 -1.53
C TRP A 199 4.36 -16.94 -1.56
N ILE A 200 3.90 -18.02 -0.94
CA ILE A 200 4.28 -19.40 -1.20
C ILE A 200 2.96 -20.06 -1.56
N GLU A 201 2.83 -20.62 -2.75
CA GLU A 201 1.84 -21.68 -2.97
C GLU A 201 2.57 -22.99 -2.67
N GLU A 202 1.94 -23.86 -1.90
CA GLU A 202 2.52 -25.14 -1.42
C GLU A 202 2.97 -26.06 -2.56
N GLY A 203 2.51 -25.81 -3.80
CA GLY A 203 2.92 -26.52 -5.02
C GLY A 203 4.10 -25.93 -5.80
N GLU A 204 4.53 -24.69 -5.56
CA GLU A 204 5.67 -24.07 -6.27
C GLU A 204 6.91 -23.95 -5.35
N GLN A 205 7.57 -25.08 -5.10
CA GLN A 205 8.65 -25.23 -4.10
C GLN A 205 10.05 -24.77 -4.55
N ASN A 206 10.18 -23.68 -5.30
CA ASN A 206 11.51 -23.29 -5.80
C ASN A 206 12.34 -22.54 -4.73
N SER A 207 13.13 -23.26 -3.93
CA SER A 207 14.02 -22.69 -2.90
C SER A 207 15.07 -21.73 -3.47
N ALA A 208 15.67 -22.06 -4.62
CA ALA A 208 16.66 -21.23 -5.32
C ALA A 208 16.11 -19.85 -5.72
N TYR A 209 14.82 -19.74 -6.01
CA TYR A 209 14.16 -18.46 -6.24
C TYR A 209 14.21 -17.55 -5.01
N PHE A 210 13.82 -18.05 -3.84
CA PHE A 210 13.82 -17.25 -2.62
C PHE A 210 15.23 -16.83 -2.20
N PHE A 211 16.23 -17.72 -2.35
CA PHE A 211 17.63 -17.38 -2.12
C PHE A 211 18.14 -16.30 -3.09
N ARG A 212 17.83 -16.39 -4.39
CA ARG A 212 18.21 -15.35 -5.37
C ARG A 212 17.54 -14.01 -5.08
N LEU A 213 16.27 -14.03 -4.69
CA LEU A 213 15.55 -12.82 -4.30
C LEU A 213 16.12 -12.19 -3.03
N GLU A 214 16.42 -13.00 -2.02
CA GLU A 214 17.06 -12.55 -0.78
C GLU A 214 18.39 -11.84 -1.10
N LYS A 215 19.24 -12.49 -1.91
CA LYS A 215 20.52 -11.93 -2.37
C LYS A 215 20.33 -10.63 -3.16
N SER A 216 19.41 -10.60 -4.11
CA SER A 216 19.11 -9.41 -4.92
C SER A 216 18.66 -8.23 -4.07
N ARG A 217 17.76 -8.47 -3.11
CA ARG A 217 17.28 -7.46 -2.16
C ARG A 217 18.41 -6.95 -1.25
N SER A 218 19.25 -7.85 -0.75
CA SER A 218 20.40 -7.46 0.07
C SER A 218 21.32 -6.54 -0.73
N LYS A 219 21.60 -6.88 -2.00
CA LYS A 219 22.40 -6.06 -2.91
C LYS A 219 21.77 -4.68 -3.15
N SER A 220 20.45 -4.60 -3.36
CA SER A 220 19.76 -3.32 -3.63
C SER A 220 19.67 -2.41 -2.41
N ASN A 221 19.57 -2.97 -1.21
CA ASN A 221 19.39 -2.21 0.04
C ASN A 221 20.72 -1.86 0.72
N THR A 222 21.84 -2.12 0.07
CA THR A 222 23.18 -1.84 0.59
C THR A 222 23.80 -0.73 -0.25
N ILE A 223 24.35 0.28 0.41
CA ILE A 223 25.16 1.31 -0.25
C ILE A 223 26.51 0.69 -0.59
N HIS A 224 26.83 0.62 -1.89
CA HIS A 224 28.14 0.18 -2.38
C HIS A 224 29.04 1.35 -2.78
N GLN A 225 28.44 2.46 -3.23
CA GLN A 225 29.14 3.66 -3.67
C GLN A 225 28.23 4.88 -3.51
N LEU A 226 28.82 6.04 -3.29
CA LEU A 226 28.15 7.35 -3.27
C LEU A 226 29.03 8.38 -3.97
N ASN A 227 28.41 9.40 -4.54
CA ASN A 227 29.08 10.63 -4.95
C ASN A 227 29.14 11.57 -3.75
N ILE A 228 30.35 11.84 -3.28
CA ILE A 228 30.63 12.75 -2.17
C ILE A 228 31.40 13.94 -2.75
N ASN A 229 30.76 15.11 -2.78
CA ASN A 229 31.35 16.37 -3.26
C ASN A 229 31.98 16.30 -4.66
N GLY A 230 31.41 15.51 -5.58
CA GLY A 230 31.90 15.33 -6.95
C GLY A 230 32.80 14.09 -7.13
N THR A 231 33.24 13.45 -6.05
CA THR A 231 34.06 12.23 -6.12
C THR A 231 33.23 10.99 -5.79
N ILE A 232 33.18 10.02 -6.70
CA ILE A 232 32.55 8.72 -6.43
C ILE A 232 33.51 7.86 -5.62
N THR A 233 33.10 7.45 -4.43
CA THR A 233 33.88 6.55 -3.56
C THR A 233 33.12 5.27 -3.26
N ASN A 234 33.87 4.17 -3.17
CA ASN A 234 33.42 2.86 -2.70
C ASN A 234 34.11 2.44 -1.39
N ASP A 235 34.93 3.31 -0.80
CA ASP A 235 35.64 3.04 0.45
C ASP A 235 34.66 2.95 1.63
N ALA A 236 34.68 1.84 2.35
CA ALA A 236 33.72 1.55 3.40
C ALA A 236 33.81 2.53 4.58
N LYS A 237 35.01 2.99 4.94
CA LYS A 237 35.22 3.91 6.07
C LYS A 237 34.70 5.31 5.72
N THR A 238 35.06 5.81 4.54
CA THR A 238 34.60 7.10 4.01
C THR A 238 33.08 7.14 3.87
N LEU A 239 32.48 6.09 3.30
CA LEU A 239 31.01 5.97 3.18
C LEU A 239 30.32 5.99 4.55
N SER A 240 30.86 5.25 5.53
CA SER A 240 30.31 5.18 6.89
C SER A 240 30.37 6.55 7.59
N GLN A 241 31.51 7.23 7.53
CA GLN A 241 31.70 8.57 8.12
C GLN A 241 30.79 9.61 7.46
N PHE A 242 30.69 9.60 6.13
CA PHE A 242 29.80 10.51 5.39
C PHE A 242 28.33 10.29 5.75
N CYS A 243 27.86 9.04 5.77
CA CYS A 243 26.48 8.73 6.14
C CYS A 243 26.18 9.19 7.57
N CYS A 244 27.09 8.93 8.52
CA CYS A 244 26.95 9.39 9.90
C CYS A 244 26.85 10.92 9.98
N LYS A 245 27.78 11.65 9.35
CA LYS A 245 27.80 13.11 9.33
C LYS A 245 26.53 13.70 8.70
N PHE A 246 26.09 13.15 7.57
CA PHE A 246 24.90 13.60 6.87
C PHE A 246 23.64 13.48 7.74
N TYR A 247 23.39 12.30 8.31
CA TYR A 247 22.19 12.10 9.13
C TYR A 247 22.28 12.76 10.50
N SER A 248 23.47 12.83 11.11
CA SER A 248 23.68 13.60 12.35
C SER A 248 23.28 15.07 12.14
N LYS A 249 23.75 15.70 11.06
CA LYS A 249 23.34 17.07 10.68
C LYS A 249 21.86 17.17 10.32
N LEU A 250 21.27 16.15 9.71
CA LEU A 250 19.85 16.13 9.37
C LEU A 250 18.96 16.17 10.61
N TYR A 251 19.33 15.45 11.68
CA TYR A 251 18.56 15.34 12.93
C TYR A 251 19.00 16.31 14.02
N GLU A 252 19.91 17.24 13.72
CA GLU A 252 20.26 18.35 14.58
C GLU A 252 19.08 19.33 14.66
N SER A 253 18.68 19.71 15.88
CA SER A 253 17.56 20.64 16.09
C SER A 253 17.93 22.04 15.62
N LYS A 254 16.97 22.72 14.99
CA LYS A 254 17.04 24.13 14.62
C LYS A 254 15.94 24.95 15.30
N TYR A 255 15.37 24.40 16.36
CA TYR A 255 14.23 24.96 17.07
C TYR A 255 14.53 26.35 17.64
N LYS A 256 13.55 27.25 17.51
CA LYS A 256 13.58 28.59 18.09
C LYS A 256 12.32 28.79 18.92
N ALA A 257 12.46 28.73 20.25
CA ALA A 257 11.34 28.74 21.20
C ALA A 257 10.36 29.90 20.96
N ASN A 258 10.86 31.13 20.96
CA ASN A 258 10.03 32.33 20.81
C ASN A 258 9.23 32.30 19.50
N VAL A 259 9.84 31.86 18.39
CA VAL A 259 9.18 31.80 17.08
C VAL A 259 8.08 30.75 17.07
N ALA A 260 8.35 29.56 17.61
CA ALA A 260 7.38 28.47 17.62
C ALA A 260 6.18 28.77 18.53
N THR A 261 6.41 29.33 19.72
CA THR A 261 5.34 29.71 20.64
C THR A 261 4.48 30.82 20.06
N GLN A 262 5.10 31.90 19.55
CA GLN A 262 4.36 32.99 18.89
C GLN A 262 3.52 32.50 17.71
N PHE A 263 4.07 31.58 16.91
CA PHE A 263 3.33 30.97 15.81
C PHE A 263 2.12 30.18 16.32
N ILE A 264 2.30 29.27 17.29
CA ILE A 264 1.22 28.46 17.84
C ILE A 264 0.12 29.32 18.48
N ASP A 265 0.51 30.39 19.17
CA ASP A 265 -0.43 31.34 19.78
C ASP A 265 -1.24 32.11 18.73
N SER A 266 -0.63 32.42 17.57
CA SER A 266 -1.32 33.08 16.46
C SER A 266 -2.38 32.21 15.76
N VAL A 267 -2.31 30.88 15.91
CA VAL A 267 -3.29 29.96 15.32
C VAL A 267 -4.56 29.96 16.18
N ASN A 268 -5.60 30.60 15.68
CA ASN A 268 -6.91 30.70 16.34
C ASN A 268 -7.93 29.70 15.76
N ASN A 269 -9.08 29.54 16.43
CA ASN A 269 -10.22 28.74 15.99
C ASN A 269 -9.90 27.27 15.67
N ILE A 270 -9.03 26.66 16.45
CA ILE A 270 -8.69 25.25 16.29
C ILE A 270 -9.69 24.35 17.01
N ARG A 271 -10.02 23.21 16.41
CA ARG A 271 -10.78 22.16 17.09
C ARG A 271 -9.90 21.50 18.14
N VAL A 272 -10.38 21.44 19.37
CA VAL A 272 -9.71 20.75 20.48
C VAL A 272 -10.42 19.44 20.78
N ILE A 273 -9.70 18.49 21.37
CA ILE A 273 -10.30 17.23 21.80
C ILE A 273 -11.37 17.46 22.87
N LYS A 274 -12.39 16.60 22.89
CA LYS A 274 -13.43 16.67 23.94
C LYS A 274 -12.84 16.29 25.29
N THR A 275 -13.47 16.76 26.37
CA THR A 275 -13.02 16.50 27.75
C THR A 275 -12.96 15.00 28.08
N ALA A 276 -13.94 14.21 27.63
CA ALA A 276 -13.93 12.75 27.85
C ALA A 276 -12.74 12.07 27.15
N ASP A 277 -12.43 12.49 25.93
CA ASP A 277 -11.32 11.96 25.13
C ASP A 277 -9.95 12.36 25.69
N ARG A 278 -9.84 13.58 26.23
CA ARG A 278 -8.67 14.02 27.02
C ARG A 278 -8.45 13.09 28.22
N LEU A 279 -9.49 12.91 29.06
CA LEU A 279 -9.40 12.06 30.25
C LEU A 279 -9.03 10.61 29.89
N TYR A 280 -9.54 10.08 28.78
CA TYR A 280 -9.14 8.77 28.27
C TYR A 280 -7.65 8.71 27.90
N CYS A 281 -7.16 9.68 27.12
CA CYS A 281 -5.76 9.74 26.72
C CYS A 281 -4.81 9.87 27.92
N ASP A 282 -5.20 10.64 28.93
CA ASP A 282 -4.41 10.92 30.15
C ASP A 282 -4.56 9.90 31.28
N SER A 283 -5.47 8.93 31.13
CA SER A 283 -5.66 7.87 32.13
C SER A 283 -4.39 7.04 32.35
N SER A 284 -4.22 6.44 33.53
CA SER A 284 -3.09 5.53 33.78
C SER A 284 -3.13 4.33 32.82
N PHE A 285 -1.95 3.79 32.47
CA PHE A 285 -1.89 2.58 31.65
C PHE A 285 -2.39 1.35 32.39
N THR A 286 -2.98 0.43 31.65
CA THR A 286 -3.45 -0.86 32.19
C THR A 286 -2.67 -2.03 31.59
N GLU A 287 -2.55 -3.15 32.32
CA GLU A 287 -1.92 -4.37 31.81
C GLU A 287 -2.58 -4.89 30.53
N LYS A 288 -3.92 -4.73 30.44
CA LYS A 288 -4.70 -5.11 29.26
C LYS A 288 -4.26 -4.33 28.02
N GLU A 289 -4.02 -3.03 28.13
CA GLU A 289 -3.54 -2.22 27.00
C GLU A 289 -2.15 -2.67 26.53
N ILE A 290 -1.28 -3.08 27.45
CA ILE A 290 0.04 -3.65 27.13
C ILE A 290 -0.11 -4.98 26.39
N LEU A 291 -0.94 -5.88 26.91
CA LEU A 291 -1.23 -7.19 26.32
C LEU A 291 -1.79 -7.06 24.90
N ASP A 292 -2.79 -6.21 24.72
CA ASP A 292 -3.37 -5.92 23.41
C ASP A 292 -2.31 -5.35 22.44
N SER A 293 -1.43 -4.46 22.92
CA SER A 293 -0.35 -3.88 22.11
C SER A 293 0.69 -4.92 21.69
N ILE A 294 1.01 -5.89 22.55
CA ILE A 294 1.84 -7.05 22.20
C ILE A 294 1.18 -7.87 21.09
N ASN A 295 -0.12 -8.15 21.21
CA ASN A 295 -0.86 -8.96 20.24
C ASN A 295 -0.91 -8.33 18.84
N LEU A 296 -0.94 -7.00 18.77
CA LEU A 296 -0.93 -6.23 17.53
C LEU A 296 0.44 -6.17 16.82
N LEU A 297 1.54 -6.59 17.47
CA LEU A 297 2.84 -6.68 16.82
C LEU A 297 2.76 -7.61 15.60
N LYS A 298 3.39 -7.22 14.49
CA LYS A 298 3.37 -8.03 13.26
C LYS A 298 4.49 -9.08 13.30
N ASN A 299 4.11 -10.35 13.11
CA ASN A 299 5.05 -11.47 12.99
C ASN A 299 5.96 -11.31 11.76
N ASN A 300 7.09 -12.01 11.76
CA ASN A 300 8.06 -12.07 10.68
C ASN A 300 8.64 -10.70 10.29
N LYS A 301 8.65 -9.72 11.20
CA LYS A 301 9.31 -8.42 11.03
C LYS A 301 10.71 -8.40 11.63
N SER A 302 11.55 -7.45 11.21
CA SER A 302 12.87 -7.28 11.81
C SER A 302 12.73 -6.59 13.18
N PRO A 303 13.43 -7.08 14.22
CA PRO A 303 13.53 -6.39 15.49
C PRO A 303 14.45 -5.17 15.37
N GLY A 304 14.55 -4.39 16.45
CA GLY A 304 15.56 -3.35 16.61
C GLY A 304 16.91 -3.94 17.04
N THR A 305 17.66 -3.17 17.84
CA THR A 305 19.03 -3.45 18.32
C THR A 305 19.15 -4.40 19.52
N ASP A 306 18.03 -4.88 20.09
CA ASP A 306 17.99 -5.95 21.09
C ASP A 306 17.94 -7.39 20.51
N GLY A 307 17.19 -7.57 19.41
CA GLY A 307 17.18 -8.77 18.58
C GLY A 307 15.97 -9.65 18.86
N LEU A 308 15.17 -9.25 19.84
CA LEU A 308 13.96 -9.92 20.28
C LEU A 308 12.82 -9.62 19.31
N VAL A 309 12.34 -10.66 18.64
CA VAL A 309 11.29 -10.58 17.62
C VAL A 309 9.89 -10.49 18.23
N ALA A 310 8.88 -10.11 17.44
CA ALA A 310 7.51 -9.96 17.94
C ALA A 310 6.95 -11.25 18.56
N GLU A 311 7.34 -12.40 18.01
CA GLU A 311 6.97 -13.74 18.46
C GLU A 311 7.42 -14.01 19.90
N PHE A 312 8.57 -13.46 20.32
CA PHE A 312 9.04 -13.55 21.71
C PHE A 312 8.05 -12.87 22.65
N TYR A 313 7.68 -11.62 22.34
CA TYR A 313 6.75 -10.85 23.19
C TYR A 313 5.37 -11.51 23.24
N LYS A 314 4.88 -12.05 22.12
CA LYS A 314 3.60 -12.76 22.09
C LYS A 314 3.61 -14.06 22.91
N MET A 315 4.69 -14.84 22.82
CA MET A 315 4.84 -16.10 23.55
C MET A 315 4.78 -15.90 25.07
N PHE A 316 5.42 -14.85 25.60
CA PHE A 316 5.50 -14.57 27.02
C PHE A 316 4.62 -13.38 27.44
N SER A 317 3.56 -13.11 26.67
CA SER A 317 2.78 -11.86 26.77
C SER A 317 2.15 -11.64 28.14
N SER A 318 1.59 -12.69 28.75
CA SER A 318 0.95 -12.60 30.06
C SER A 318 1.94 -12.30 31.19
N GLN A 319 3.17 -12.78 31.11
CA GLN A 319 4.21 -12.49 32.11
C GLN A 319 4.94 -11.18 31.84
N LEU A 320 5.10 -10.79 30.56
CA LEU A 320 5.77 -9.56 30.17
C LEU A 320 4.92 -8.31 30.41
N ALA A 321 3.59 -8.39 30.23
CA ALA A 321 2.69 -7.25 30.39
C ALA A 321 2.81 -6.53 31.74
N PRO A 322 2.74 -7.22 32.90
CA PRO A 322 2.88 -6.56 34.21
C PRO A 322 4.26 -5.93 34.41
N PHE A 323 5.33 -6.58 33.94
CA PHE A 323 6.69 -6.03 34.06
C PHE A 323 6.84 -4.76 33.19
N LEU A 324 6.43 -4.82 31.93
CA LEU A 324 6.48 -3.68 31.02
C LEU A 324 5.63 -2.50 31.50
N LEU A 325 4.47 -2.75 32.11
CA LEU A 325 3.65 -1.69 32.70
C LEU A 325 4.45 -0.87 33.72
N GLN A 326 5.14 -1.54 34.64
CA GLN A 326 5.95 -0.88 35.66
C GLN A 326 7.15 -0.14 35.04
N VAL A 327 7.82 -0.74 34.05
CA VAL A 327 8.90 -0.09 33.30
C VAL A 327 8.42 1.20 32.63
N TYR A 328 7.25 1.19 31.99
CA TYR A 328 6.72 2.37 31.31
C TYR A 328 6.28 3.46 32.28
N ASN A 329 5.64 3.11 33.39
CA ASN A 329 5.27 4.08 34.42
C ASN A 329 6.51 4.76 35.01
N GLU A 330 7.52 3.98 35.42
CA GLU A 330 8.80 4.51 35.91
C GLU A 330 9.49 5.40 34.85
N SER A 331 9.45 4.99 33.59
CA SER A 331 10.06 5.77 32.50
C SER A 331 9.41 7.14 32.31
N ILE A 332 8.07 7.20 32.38
CA ILE A 332 7.32 8.46 32.21
C ILE A 332 7.53 9.37 33.41
N GLU A 333 7.51 8.83 34.62
CA GLU A 333 7.79 9.57 35.85
C GLU A 333 9.20 10.20 35.81
N LYS A 334 10.20 9.46 35.34
CA LYS A 334 11.58 9.95 35.19
C LYS A 334 11.81 10.79 33.94
N GLY A 335 10.88 10.77 32.97
CA GLY A 335 11.02 11.44 31.68
C GLY A 335 12.05 10.82 30.73
N THR A 336 12.48 9.58 30.97
CA THR A 336 13.50 8.88 30.18
C THR A 336 13.22 7.39 30.05
N LEU A 337 13.39 6.83 28.86
CA LEU A 337 13.32 5.38 28.64
C LEU A 337 14.62 4.66 29.04
N PRO A 338 14.57 3.33 29.29
CA PRO A 338 15.77 2.53 29.49
C PRO A 338 16.71 2.61 28.27
N PRO A 339 18.04 2.49 28.47
CA PRO A 339 19.03 2.81 27.45
C PRO A 339 18.88 2.09 26.11
N THR A 340 18.44 0.83 26.07
CA THR A 340 18.26 0.15 24.78
C THR A 340 16.94 0.51 24.08
N LEU A 341 15.92 1.04 24.79
CA LEU A 341 14.65 1.48 24.19
C LEU A 341 14.79 2.81 23.42
N THR A 342 15.78 3.64 23.78
CA THR A 342 16.08 4.89 23.08
C THR A 342 16.81 4.68 21.75
N GLN A 343 17.32 3.46 21.52
CA GLN A 343 18.18 3.12 20.39
C GLN A 343 17.38 2.69 19.15
N GLY A 344 17.76 3.25 17.99
CA GLY A 344 17.29 2.81 16.68
C GLY A 344 18.43 2.36 15.76
N LEU A 345 18.09 1.52 14.78
CA LEU A 345 18.98 1.18 13.67
C LEU A 345 18.35 1.63 12.35
N ILE A 346 18.95 2.62 11.70
CA ILE A 346 18.48 3.16 10.42
C ILE A 346 18.95 2.25 9.29
N THR A 347 18.00 1.84 8.46
CA THR A 347 18.22 1.15 7.20
C THR A 347 17.88 2.06 6.05
N LEU A 348 18.77 2.12 5.07
CA LEU A 348 18.57 2.92 3.87
C LEU A 348 17.91 2.07 2.78
N ILE A 349 16.78 2.54 2.27
CA ILE A 349 16.05 1.89 1.16
C ILE A 349 16.12 2.81 -0.06
N PRO A 350 16.57 2.31 -1.23
CA PRO A 350 16.68 3.14 -2.42
C PRO A 350 15.30 3.64 -2.89
N LYS A 351 15.19 4.91 -3.23
CA LYS A 351 14.01 5.45 -3.92
C LYS A 351 13.99 4.92 -5.37
N PRO A 352 12.85 4.39 -5.85
CA PRO A 352 12.78 3.84 -7.20
C PRO A 352 13.10 4.89 -8.26
N LYS A 353 13.81 4.49 -9.33
CA LYS A 353 14.11 5.32 -10.52
C LYS A 353 14.85 6.64 -10.21
N LYS A 354 15.64 6.68 -9.14
CA LYS A 354 16.49 7.83 -8.80
C LYS A 354 17.96 7.40 -8.80
N ASP A 355 18.85 8.36 -8.98
CA ASP A 355 20.28 8.13 -8.93
C ASP A 355 20.73 7.71 -7.52
N LEU A 356 21.24 6.50 -7.39
CA LEU A 356 21.65 5.91 -6.11
C LEU A 356 23.00 6.44 -5.63
N LEU A 357 23.73 7.20 -6.44
CA LEU A 357 24.96 7.88 -6.02
C LEU A 357 24.68 9.02 -5.05
N SER A 358 23.47 9.60 -5.07
CA SER A 358 23.05 10.67 -4.15
C SER A 358 22.38 10.10 -2.89
N ILE A 359 22.85 10.51 -1.71
CA ILE A 359 22.30 10.09 -0.42
C ILE A 359 20.85 10.53 -0.20
N ASP A 360 20.41 11.64 -0.81
CA ASP A 360 19.02 12.12 -0.74
C ASP A 360 18.00 11.17 -1.39
N ASN A 361 18.48 10.32 -2.29
CA ASN A 361 17.70 9.29 -2.96
C ASN A 361 17.58 7.99 -2.15
N TRP A 362 18.09 7.97 -0.92
CA TRP A 362 17.90 6.87 0.03
C TRP A 362 16.92 7.27 1.13
N ARG A 363 15.93 6.42 1.39
CA ARG A 363 14.93 6.61 2.45
C ARG A 363 15.40 5.95 3.75
N PRO A 364 15.51 6.68 4.87
CA PRO A 364 15.83 6.09 6.16
C PRO A 364 14.59 5.38 6.74
N VAL A 365 14.76 4.15 7.19
CA VAL A 365 13.74 3.41 7.96
C VAL A 365 14.35 2.97 9.28
N SER A 366 13.74 3.39 10.39
CA SER A 366 14.20 3.08 11.74
C SER A 366 13.70 1.70 12.18
N LEU A 367 14.63 0.79 12.43
CA LEU A 367 14.36 -0.46 13.13
C LEU A 367 14.43 -0.21 14.63
N LEU A 368 13.25 -0.18 15.27
CA LEU A 368 13.08 0.04 16.70
C LEU A 368 12.83 -1.29 17.43
N ASN A 369 13.25 -1.36 18.69
CA ASN A 369 13.00 -2.53 19.55
C ASN A 369 11.49 -2.71 19.78
N ASN A 370 11.07 -3.95 20.03
CA ASN A 370 9.64 -4.25 20.15
C ASN A 370 9.06 -3.74 21.48
N ASP A 371 9.84 -3.69 22.56
CA ASP A 371 9.48 -3.03 23.82
C ASP A 371 9.19 -1.53 23.63
N TYR A 372 9.99 -0.79 22.87
CA TYR A 372 9.66 0.58 22.47
C TYR A 372 8.37 0.63 21.64
N LYS A 373 8.22 -0.29 20.68
CA LYS A 373 7.03 -0.31 19.79
C LYS A 373 5.74 -0.63 20.55
N ILE A 374 5.79 -1.42 21.61
CA ILE A 374 4.62 -1.73 22.45
C ILE A 374 4.09 -0.44 23.08
N LEU A 375 4.96 0.34 23.75
CA LEU A 375 4.57 1.64 24.31
C LEU A 375 4.07 2.61 23.23
N ALA A 376 4.81 2.73 22.13
CA ALA A 376 4.40 3.60 21.03
C ALA A 376 3.06 3.17 20.40
N LEU A 377 2.75 1.87 20.37
CA LEU A 377 1.49 1.36 19.84
C LEU A 377 0.33 1.57 20.80
N LEU A 378 0.56 1.45 22.11
CA LEU A 378 -0.42 1.81 23.12
C LEU A 378 -0.84 3.28 22.95
N LEU A 379 0.14 4.18 22.94
CA LEU A 379 -0.12 5.61 22.77
C LEU A 379 -0.76 5.92 21.40
N ALA A 380 -0.34 5.21 20.35
CA ALA A 380 -0.92 5.36 19.02
C ALA A 380 -2.40 4.96 18.98
N ARG A 381 -2.82 3.94 19.74
CA ARG A 381 -4.23 3.55 19.83
C ARG A 381 -5.06 4.62 20.51
N ARG A 382 -4.59 5.12 21.66
CA ARG A 382 -5.28 6.18 22.40
C ARG A 382 -5.52 7.41 21.52
N ILE A 383 -4.48 7.90 20.85
CA ILE A 383 -4.64 9.08 20.00
C ILE A 383 -5.49 8.80 18.76
N LYS A 384 -5.36 7.62 18.15
CA LYS A 384 -6.11 7.26 16.94
C LYS A 384 -7.62 7.34 17.16
N ASP A 385 -8.10 6.96 18.33
CA ASP A 385 -9.53 6.95 18.65
C ASP A 385 -10.10 8.38 18.80
N VAL A 386 -9.25 9.38 19.02
CA VAL A 386 -9.65 10.79 19.21
C VAL A 386 -9.29 11.70 18.03
N LEU A 387 -8.53 11.21 17.04
CA LEU A 387 -8.05 12.04 15.91
C LEU A 387 -9.18 12.63 15.05
N ASP A 388 -10.31 11.94 14.93
CA ASP A 388 -11.44 12.42 14.10
C ASP A 388 -12.06 13.72 14.65
N ASP A 389 -11.84 14.04 15.93
CA ASP A 389 -12.33 15.29 16.55
C ASP A 389 -11.48 16.51 16.17
N VAL A 390 -10.20 16.30 15.85
CA VAL A 390 -9.23 17.40 15.64
C VAL A 390 -8.72 17.51 14.21
N ILE A 391 -8.70 16.41 13.45
CA ILE A 391 -8.21 16.39 12.07
C ILE A 391 -9.36 16.67 11.09
N ASP A 392 -9.25 17.81 10.40
CA ASP A 392 -10.23 18.25 9.40
C ASP A 392 -10.31 17.30 8.21
N GLU A 393 -11.44 17.31 7.50
CA GLU A 393 -11.67 16.45 6.31
C GLU A 393 -10.66 16.72 5.18
N THR A 394 -10.01 17.88 5.19
CA THR A 394 -8.93 18.25 4.27
C THR A 394 -7.76 17.27 4.34
N GLN A 395 -7.55 16.57 5.45
CA GLN A 395 -6.48 15.60 5.65
C GLN A 395 -6.98 14.16 5.56
N SER A 396 -6.54 13.42 4.54
CA SER A 396 -6.91 12.01 4.33
C SER A 396 -5.84 11.01 4.80
N GLY A 397 -4.60 11.47 5.04
CA GLY A 397 -3.47 10.60 5.34
C GLY A 397 -3.63 9.87 6.67
N PHE A 398 -3.42 8.55 6.69
CA PHE A 398 -3.49 7.68 7.88
C PHE A 398 -4.81 7.71 8.70
N MET A 399 -5.83 8.40 8.22
CA MET A 399 -7.16 8.50 8.85
C MET A 399 -8.03 7.30 8.49
N THR A 400 -8.86 6.87 9.44
CA THR A 400 -9.77 5.74 9.24
C THR A 400 -10.92 6.17 8.32
N LYS A 401 -11.38 5.31 7.40
CA LYS A 401 -12.46 5.57 6.43
C LYS A 401 -12.19 6.70 5.40
N ARG A 402 -11.00 7.32 5.40
CA ARG A 402 -10.59 8.28 4.37
C ARG A 402 -9.73 7.58 3.33
N HIS A 403 -10.02 7.80 2.05
CA HIS A 403 -9.34 7.13 0.94
C HIS A 403 -8.53 8.13 0.12
N ILE A 404 -7.29 7.76 -0.24
CA ILE A 404 -6.39 8.56 -1.09
C ILE A 404 -7.02 9.01 -2.41
N SER A 405 -7.93 8.20 -2.95
CA SER A 405 -8.66 8.51 -4.18
C SER A 405 -9.55 9.74 -4.05
N ASN A 406 -9.95 10.13 -2.83
CA ASN A 406 -10.76 11.31 -2.58
C ASN A 406 -9.98 12.61 -2.89
N ASN A 407 -8.72 12.70 -2.46
CA ASN A 407 -7.86 13.85 -2.77
C ASN A 407 -7.61 13.96 -4.28
N ILE A 408 -7.35 12.83 -4.93
CA ILE A 408 -7.17 12.76 -6.39
C ILE A 408 -8.46 13.21 -7.08
N ARG A 409 -9.62 12.71 -6.64
CA ARG A 409 -10.93 13.02 -7.26
C ARG A 409 -11.28 14.49 -7.11
N LEU A 410 -11.01 15.10 -5.95
CA LEU A 410 -11.16 16.55 -5.74
C LEU A 410 -10.40 17.36 -6.80
N VAL A 411 -9.09 17.10 -6.97
CA VAL A 411 -8.27 17.80 -7.97
C VAL A 411 -8.80 17.55 -9.38
N LEU A 412 -9.15 16.30 -9.71
CA LEU A 412 -9.67 15.97 -11.03
C LEU A 412 -11.04 16.58 -11.29
N ASP A 413 -11.91 16.74 -10.30
CA ASP A 413 -13.23 17.37 -10.42
C ASP A 413 -13.10 18.88 -10.62
N ILE A 414 -12.19 19.54 -9.90
CA ILE A 414 -11.83 20.94 -10.14
C ILE A 414 -11.38 21.15 -11.59
N LEU A 415 -10.55 20.25 -12.13
CA LEU A 415 -10.11 20.33 -13.52
C LEU A 415 -11.24 20.02 -14.52
N ASP A 416 -12.02 18.96 -14.26
CA ASP A 416 -13.11 18.49 -15.12
C ASP A 416 -14.25 19.51 -15.23
N TYR A 417 -14.47 20.30 -14.17
CA TYR A 417 -15.49 21.35 -14.07
C TYR A 417 -14.88 22.75 -13.95
N SER A 418 -13.69 22.94 -14.52
CA SER A 418 -12.97 24.23 -14.53
C SER A 418 -13.77 25.38 -15.14
N ASP A 419 -14.72 25.08 -16.05
CA ASP A 419 -15.64 26.07 -16.64
C ASP A 419 -16.52 26.79 -15.58
N LEU A 420 -16.62 26.26 -14.35
CA LEU A 420 -17.35 26.88 -13.23
C LEU A 420 -16.48 27.85 -12.41
N ILE A 421 -15.18 27.93 -12.69
CA ILE A 421 -14.24 28.78 -11.98
C ILE A 421 -14.01 30.02 -12.82
N LEU A 422 -14.34 31.19 -12.26
CA LEU A 422 -14.22 32.47 -12.96
C LEU A 422 -12.80 33.06 -12.90
N ASP A 423 -12.06 32.74 -11.84
CA ASP A 423 -10.71 33.29 -11.62
C ASP A 423 -9.63 32.48 -12.36
N ASP A 424 -8.50 33.11 -12.68
CA ASP A 424 -7.30 32.47 -13.21
C ASP A 424 -6.52 31.72 -12.11
N SER A 425 -7.17 30.67 -11.62
CA SER A 425 -6.75 29.89 -10.47
C SER A 425 -5.58 28.95 -10.74
N PHE A 426 -4.86 28.62 -9.66
CA PHE A 426 -3.74 27.67 -9.67
C PHE A 426 -3.90 26.63 -8.59
N ILE A 427 -3.40 25.43 -8.85
CA ILE A 427 -3.20 24.38 -7.85
C ILE A 427 -1.69 24.29 -7.57
N LEU A 428 -1.29 24.54 -6.32
CA LEU A 428 0.08 24.44 -5.87
C LEU A 428 0.30 23.10 -5.16
N PHE A 429 1.19 22.27 -5.71
CA PHE A 429 1.62 21.01 -5.12
C PHE A 429 2.93 21.24 -4.34
N LEU A 430 2.90 21.00 -3.02
CA LEU A 430 4.05 21.18 -2.14
C LEU A 430 4.88 19.90 -2.03
N ASP A 431 6.20 20.06 -1.93
CA ASP A 431 7.15 19.01 -1.55
C ASP A 431 7.96 19.49 -0.35
N PHE A 432 7.86 18.80 0.78
CA PHE A 432 8.66 19.09 1.97
C PHE A 432 9.97 18.30 1.94
N TYR A 433 11.11 19.00 2.13
CA TYR A 433 12.40 18.34 2.19
C TYR A 433 12.51 17.47 3.44
N LYS A 434 12.50 16.14 3.21
CA LYS A 434 12.63 15.11 4.26
C LYS A 434 11.67 15.36 5.43
N ALA A 435 10.40 15.59 5.14
CA ALA A 435 9.38 16.02 6.11
C ALA A 435 9.40 15.27 7.46
N PHE A 436 9.43 13.93 7.42
CA PHE A 436 9.44 13.13 8.64
C PHE A 436 10.73 13.28 9.43
N ASP A 437 11.85 13.60 8.78
CA ASP A 437 13.16 13.70 9.40
C ASP A 437 13.44 15.12 9.93
N SER A 438 12.62 16.13 9.58
CA SER A 438 12.90 17.55 9.83
C SER A 438 11.99 18.25 10.85
N ILE A 439 10.81 17.71 11.16
CA ILE A 439 9.87 18.29 12.14
C ILE A 439 10.49 18.37 13.55
N GLU A 440 10.44 19.53 14.21
CA GLU A 440 11.01 19.75 15.54
C GLU A 440 10.19 19.05 16.64
N HIS A 441 10.85 18.39 17.60
CA HIS A 441 10.17 17.69 18.69
C HIS A 441 9.38 18.64 19.59
N GLU A 442 9.94 19.80 19.92
CA GLU A 442 9.24 20.80 20.74
C GLU A 442 7.99 21.33 20.04
N PHE A 443 8.00 21.46 18.70
CA PHE A 443 6.79 21.83 17.96
C PHE A 443 5.71 20.75 18.01
N ILE A 444 6.09 19.46 18.02
CA ILE A 444 5.15 18.35 18.25
C ILE A 444 4.49 18.54 19.63
N PHE A 445 5.27 18.79 20.69
CA PHE A 445 4.73 18.94 22.05
C PHE A 445 3.82 20.16 22.18
N LEU A 446 4.18 21.30 21.58
CA LEU A 446 3.31 22.48 21.51
C LEU A 446 2.00 22.18 20.78
N SER A 447 2.06 21.44 19.67
CA SER A 447 0.88 21.04 18.91
C SER A 447 -0.05 20.17 19.76
N LEU A 448 0.48 19.17 20.46
CA LEU A 448 -0.33 18.30 21.34
C LEU A 448 -1.08 19.10 22.41
N ARG A 449 -0.41 20.05 23.05
CA ARG A 449 -1.03 20.96 24.03
C ARG A 449 -2.08 21.87 23.38
N LYS A 450 -1.81 22.39 22.18
CA LYS A 450 -2.75 23.24 21.42
C LYS A 450 -4.06 22.51 21.09
N PHE A 451 -4.01 21.20 20.83
CA PHE A 451 -5.20 20.37 20.63
C PHE A 451 -5.90 19.93 21.93
N GLY A 452 -5.35 20.28 23.11
CA GLY A 452 -5.99 20.03 24.40
C GLY A 452 -5.66 18.69 25.05
N LEU A 453 -4.64 17.95 24.58
CA LEU A 453 -4.14 16.76 25.28
C LEU A 453 -3.53 17.15 26.62
N GLY A 454 -3.75 16.36 27.67
CA GLY A 454 -3.22 16.66 28.99
C GLY A 454 -1.76 16.26 29.18
N ASP A 455 -1.28 16.54 30.38
CA ASP A 455 0.15 16.46 30.71
C ASP A 455 0.69 15.04 30.72
N PHE A 456 -0.10 14.05 31.17
CA PHE A 456 0.37 12.67 31.21
C PHE A 456 0.66 12.17 29.79
N PHE A 457 -0.27 12.35 28.86
CA PHE A 457 -0.06 11.95 27.47
C PHE A 457 1.10 12.73 26.84
N CYS A 458 1.16 14.05 27.02
CA CYS A 458 2.25 14.87 26.48
C CYS A 458 3.62 14.43 27.02
N ASN A 459 3.73 14.14 28.32
CA ASN A 459 4.96 13.68 28.96
C ASN A 459 5.35 12.27 28.50
N ALA A 460 4.37 11.38 28.25
CA ALA A 460 4.63 10.07 27.67
C ALA A 460 5.23 10.17 26.26
N ILE A 461 4.71 11.09 25.42
CA ILE A 461 5.30 11.37 24.11
C ILE A 461 6.71 11.97 24.25
N LYS A 462 6.90 12.95 25.14
CA LYS A 462 8.23 13.54 25.40
C LYS A 462 9.26 12.48 25.81
N THR A 463 8.86 11.56 26.68
CA THR A 463 9.66 10.42 27.13
C THR A 463 10.09 9.52 25.98
N LEU A 464 9.23 9.26 24.97
CA LEU A 464 9.60 8.47 23.78
C LEU A 464 10.77 9.07 22.99
N TYR A 465 10.85 10.40 22.93
CA TYR A 465 11.86 11.14 22.16
C TYR A 465 13.10 11.51 22.99
N SER A 466 12.99 11.55 24.32
CA SER A 466 14.10 11.80 25.23
C SER A 466 15.25 10.80 25.04
N GLY A 467 16.47 11.31 24.85
CA GLY A 467 17.68 10.49 24.67
C GLY A 467 17.71 9.63 23.40
N ALA A 468 16.81 9.88 22.43
CA ALA A 468 16.72 9.16 21.17
C ALA A 468 18.06 9.18 20.41
N ASN A 469 18.54 8.01 20.00
CA ASN A 469 19.77 7.92 19.20
C ASN A 469 19.66 6.81 18.15
N SER A 470 20.47 6.90 17.10
CA SER A 470 20.50 5.87 16.05
C SER A 470 21.88 5.73 15.43
N SER A 471 22.11 4.55 14.84
CA SER A 471 23.21 4.30 13.90
C SER A 471 22.64 3.87 12.55
N ILE A 472 23.45 3.93 11.50
CA ILE A 472 23.06 3.50 10.15
C ILE A 472 23.68 2.16 9.84
N ARG A 473 22.88 1.26 9.29
CA ARG A 473 23.34 -0.04 8.79
C ARG A 473 24.13 0.14 7.50
N MET A 474 25.38 -0.31 7.55
CA MET A 474 26.32 -0.33 6.43
C MET A 474 26.59 -1.78 5.98
N LYS A 475 27.33 -1.95 4.88
CA LYS A 475 27.75 -3.27 4.39
C LYS A 475 28.57 -4.04 5.43
N ASN A 476 29.46 -3.34 6.13
CA ASN A 476 30.43 -3.92 7.06
C ASN A 476 30.14 -3.54 8.53
N GLY A 477 28.86 -3.55 8.95
CA GLY A 477 28.45 -3.22 10.32
C GLY A 477 27.57 -1.97 10.40
N THR A 478 27.85 -1.08 11.35
CA THR A 478 27.09 0.16 11.53
C THR A 478 28.00 1.38 11.65
N THR A 479 27.46 2.56 11.37
CA THR A 479 28.12 3.82 11.74
C THR A 479 28.22 3.96 13.26
N SER A 480 28.98 4.95 13.73
CA SER A 480 28.81 5.48 15.09
C SER A 480 27.37 5.97 15.30
N ARG A 481 26.95 5.97 16.57
CA ARG A 481 25.63 6.49 16.97
C ARG A 481 25.64 8.00 16.98
N PHE A 482 24.50 8.60 16.65
CA PHE A 482 24.23 10.03 16.75
C PHE A 482 22.85 10.25 17.39
N CYS A 483 22.66 11.42 18.01
CA CYS A 483 21.41 11.79 18.65
C CYS A 483 20.36 12.20 17.62
N LEU A 484 19.08 11.97 17.94
CA LEU A 484 17.94 12.39 17.15
C LEU A 484 17.23 13.51 17.91
N ASN A 485 17.52 14.77 17.59
CA ASN A 485 16.96 15.93 18.30
C ASN A 485 15.77 16.57 17.57
N ARG A 486 15.45 16.06 16.38
CA ARG A 486 14.24 16.37 15.62
C ARG A 486 13.86 15.18 14.74
N GLY A 487 12.74 15.29 14.06
CA GLY A 487 12.19 14.28 13.18
C GLY A 487 11.41 13.19 13.93
N VAL A 488 10.36 12.68 13.30
CA VAL A 488 9.64 11.49 13.74
C VAL A 488 10.31 10.23 13.19
N ARG A 489 10.46 9.20 14.03
CA ARG A 489 11.16 7.97 13.63
C ARG A 489 10.35 7.20 12.59
N GLN A 490 10.84 7.09 11.35
CA GLN A 490 10.15 6.38 10.27
C GLN A 490 10.03 4.87 10.58
N GLY A 491 8.82 4.39 10.86
CA GLY A 491 8.55 3.00 11.27
C GLY A 491 8.09 2.84 12.72
N CYS A 492 8.05 3.93 13.49
CA CYS A 492 7.37 3.98 14.79
C CYS A 492 5.84 4.05 14.60
N PRO A 493 5.03 3.31 15.38
CA PRO A 493 3.57 3.28 15.25
C PRO A 493 2.87 4.64 15.42
N ILE A 494 3.35 5.50 16.33
CA ILE A 494 2.69 6.78 16.65
C ILE A 494 3.15 7.95 15.77
N SER A 495 4.35 7.86 15.18
CA SER A 495 4.93 8.91 14.34
C SER A 495 3.98 9.49 13.28
N PRO A 496 3.18 8.70 12.54
CA PRO A 496 2.26 9.25 11.55
C PRO A 496 1.23 10.19 12.18
N TYR A 497 0.68 9.84 13.34
CA TYR A 497 -0.36 10.63 14.01
C TYR A 497 0.18 11.93 14.60
N LEU A 498 1.38 11.90 15.16
CA LEU A 498 2.07 13.12 15.63
C LEU A 498 2.35 14.08 14.47
N PHE A 499 2.75 13.53 13.32
CA PHE A 499 2.96 14.33 12.12
C PHE A 499 1.65 14.95 11.60
N LEU A 500 0.54 14.20 11.59
CA LEU A 500 -0.77 14.73 11.20
C LEU A 500 -1.22 15.90 12.07
N LEU A 501 -1.01 15.83 13.39
CA LEU A 501 -1.36 16.93 14.29
C LEU A 501 -0.54 18.18 13.96
N CYS A 502 0.76 18.03 13.68
CA CYS A 502 1.60 19.15 13.26
C CYS A 502 1.14 19.76 11.92
N THR A 503 0.75 18.94 10.93
CA THR A 503 0.28 19.46 9.64
C THR A 503 -1.15 19.98 9.70
N GLN A 504 -1.95 19.54 10.66
CA GLN A 504 -3.27 20.13 10.95
C GLN A 504 -3.14 21.56 11.48
N ILE A 505 -2.09 21.88 12.26
CA ILE A 505 -1.79 23.28 12.64
C ILE A 505 -1.59 24.15 11.38
N LEU A 506 -0.86 23.64 10.37
CA LEU A 506 -0.69 24.35 9.09
C LEU A 506 -2.04 24.55 8.38
N ALA A 507 -2.88 23.51 8.32
CA ALA A 507 -4.21 23.63 7.70
C ALA A 507 -5.08 24.68 8.39
N SER A 508 -5.10 24.69 9.72
CA SER A 508 -5.82 25.69 10.51
C SER A 508 -5.23 27.09 10.36
N TYR A 509 -3.90 27.23 10.28
CA TYR A 509 -3.26 28.53 10.05
C TYR A 509 -3.61 29.09 8.67
N ILE A 510 -3.57 28.26 7.62
CA ILE A 510 -3.98 28.62 6.27
C ILE A 510 -5.46 29.04 6.22
N ALA A 511 -6.35 28.28 6.86
CA ALA A 511 -7.79 28.54 6.84
C ALA A 511 -8.17 29.88 7.51
N ASN A 512 -7.38 30.33 8.49
CA ASN A 512 -7.58 31.62 9.19
C ASN A 512 -6.68 32.75 8.64
N SER A 513 -6.01 32.53 7.52
CA SER A 513 -5.11 33.51 6.89
C SER A 513 -5.85 34.39 5.86
N PRO A 514 -5.26 35.50 5.37
CA PRO A 514 -5.85 36.29 4.29
C PRO A 514 -5.82 35.58 2.92
N MET A 515 -5.23 34.39 2.82
CA MET A 515 -5.14 33.64 1.56
C MET A 515 -6.53 33.24 1.06
N LYS A 516 -6.77 33.43 -0.24
CA LYS A 516 -8.02 33.06 -0.92
C LYS A 516 -7.83 31.83 -1.79
N GLY A 517 -8.75 30.88 -1.61
CA GLY A 517 -8.81 29.62 -2.32
C GLY A 517 -9.55 29.71 -3.65
N ILE A 518 -9.81 28.54 -4.24
CA ILE A 518 -10.61 28.41 -5.47
C ILE A 518 -12.07 28.34 -5.08
N ASN A 519 -12.90 29.23 -5.64
CA ASN A 519 -14.35 29.17 -5.52
C ASN A 519 -14.93 28.35 -6.67
N ILE A 520 -15.61 27.27 -6.35
CA ILE A 520 -16.30 26.39 -7.30
C ILE A 520 -17.56 25.85 -6.63
N ALA A 521 -18.68 25.77 -7.36
CA ALA A 521 -19.95 25.23 -6.83
C ALA A 521 -20.34 25.82 -5.46
N ASP A 522 -20.27 27.15 -5.35
CA ASP A 522 -20.62 27.96 -4.16
C ASP A 522 -19.80 27.65 -2.90
N ARG A 523 -18.62 27.02 -3.04
CA ARG A 523 -17.72 26.71 -1.94
C ARG A 523 -16.27 27.07 -2.27
N GLU A 524 -15.58 27.64 -1.29
CA GLU A 524 -14.14 27.88 -1.36
C GLU A 524 -13.37 26.63 -0.95
N VAL A 525 -12.38 26.23 -1.75
CA VAL A 525 -11.42 25.17 -1.43
C VAL A 525 -10.05 25.80 -1.30
N VAL A 526 -9.38 25.55 -0.18
CA VAL A 526 -8.10 26.20 0.16
C VAL A 526 -6.96 25.19 0.26
N ILE A 527 -7.19 24.03 0.88
CA ILE A 527 -6.16 23.02 1.14
C ILE A 527 -6.71 21.59 1.06
N SER A 528 -5.87 20.67 0.60
CA SER A 528 -6.09 19.21 0.65
C SER A 528 -4.77 18.52 0.95
N GLN A 529 -4.77 17.55 1.86
CA GLN A 529 -3.57 16.90 2.37
C GLN A 529 -3.71 15.39 2.38
N LEU A 530 -2.59 14.72 2.12
CA LEU A 530 -2.38 13.30 2.37
C LEU A 530 -1.04 13.14 3.08
N ALA A 531 -1.06 13.17 4.41
CA ALA A 531 0.15 13.23 5.24
C ALA A 531 1.03 14.44 4.88
N ASP A 532 2.22 14.22 4.31
CA ASP A 532 3.15 15.26 3.87
C ASP A 532 2.82 15.82 2.47
N ASP A 533 2.16 15.05 1.61
CA ASP A 533 1.70 15.53 0.29
C ASP A 533 0.58 16.56 0.48
N THR A 534 0.91 17.85 0.36
CA THR A 534 -0.03 18.96 0.56
C THR A 534 -0.29 19.68 -0.75
N THR A 535 -1.56 19.92 -1.04
CA THR A 535 -2.05 20.70 -2.17
C THR A 535 -2.75 21.95 -1.66
N ILE A 536 -2.32 23.11 -2.14
CA ILE A 536 -2.98 24.39 -1.88
C ILE A 536 -3.71 24.83 -3.15
N PHE A 537 -4.93 25.31 -2.99
CA PHE A 537 -5.75 25.84 -4.07
C PHE A 537 -5.72 27.35 -3.96
N LEU A 538 -5.38 28.02 -5.05
CA LEU A 538 -5.09 29.46 -5.08
C LEU A 538 -6.04 30.15 -6.05
N LYS A 539 -6.72 31.20 -5.57
CA LYS A 539 -7.64 32.00 -6.40
C LYS A 539 -6.99 32.52 -7.68
N ASN A 540 -5.76 33.02 -7.57
CA ASN A 540 -5.00 33.60 -8.67
C ASN A 540 -3.49 33.66 -8.34
N ALA A 541 -2.68 34.13 -9.30
CA ALA A 541 -1.22 34.22 -9.18
C ALA A 541 -0.74 35.01 -7.94
N ASN A 542 -1.45 36.07 -7.54
CA ASN A 542 -1.06 36.90 -6.39
C ASN A 542 -1.06 36.10 -5.07
N GLN A 543 -1.91 35.08 -4.97
CA GLN A 543 -1.99 34.22 -3.78
C GLN A 543 -0.74 33.35 -3.59
N VAL A 544 0.07 33.12 -4.63
CA VAL A 544 1.31 32.32 -4.52
C VAL A 544 2.27 32.94 -3.51
N SER A 545 2.48 34.26 -3.57
CA SER A 545 3.37 34.97 -2.66
C SER A 545 2.89 34.91 -1.20
N ILE A 546 1.57 35.02 -0.98
CA ILE A 546 0.92 34.93 0.34
C ILE A 546 1.09 33.51 0.90
N ALA A 547 0.83 32.49 0.08
CA ALA A 547 1.00 31.08 0.46
C ALA A 547 2.45 30.79 0.87
N LEU A 548 3.44 31.31 0.13
CA LEU A 548 4.85 31.11 0.46
C LEU A 548 5.26 31.78 1.76
N LYS A 549 4.73 32.97 2.06
CA LYS A 549 4.97 33.63 3.36
C LYS A 549 4.39 32.80 4.51
N ILE A 550 3.16 32.34 4.38
CA ILE A 550 2.49 31.48 5.38
C ILE A 550 3.30 30.20 5.63
N LEU A 551 3.78 29.56 4.56
CA LEU A 551 4.56 28.33 4.65
C LEU A 551 5.96 28.59 5.23
N ASP A 552 6.56 29.74 4.97
CA ASP A 552 7.83 30.14 5.57
C ASP A 552 7.70 30.38 7.09
N ASP A 553 6.63 31.04 7.54
CA ASP A 553 6.32 31.21 8.96
C ASP A 553 6.15 29.85 9.66
N PHE A 554 5.36 28.95 9.05
CA PHE A 554 5.20 27.58 9.55
C PHE A 554 6.52 26.79 9.53
N SER A 555 7.34 26.93 8.49
CA SER A 555 8.65 26.29 8.37
C SER A 555 9.60 26.71 9.48
N LYS A 556 9.64 28.01 9.81
CA LYS A 556 10.46 28.56 10.91
C LYS A 556 10.04 28.04 12.29
N ALA A 557 8.74 27.83 12.50
CA ALA A 557 8.20 27.32 13.76
C ALA A 557 8.34 25.78 13.90
N SER A 558 8.03 25.05 12.83
CA SER A 558 7.91 23.59 12.85
C SER A 558 9.18 22.85 12.44
N GLY A 559 10.09 23.49 11.71
CA GLY A 559 11.24 22.87 11.07
C GLY A 559 10.94 22.18 9.72
N LEU A 560 9.69 22.19 9.25
CA LEU A 560 9.32 21.63 7.94
C LEU A 560 9.67 22.58 6.80
N ILE A 561 10.80 22.29 6.14
CA ILE A 561 11.33 23.11 5.06
C ILE A 561 10.74 22.69 3.71
N LEU A 562 10.24 23.66 2.95
CA LEU A 562 9.81 23.46 1.57
C LEU A 562 10.97 23.24 0.61
N ASN A 563 10.77 22.34 -0.35
CA ASN A 563 11.63 22.17 -1.51
C ASN A 563 11.01 22.89 -2.72
N LEU A 564 11.30 24.18 -2.86
CA LEU A 564 10.73 25.01 -3.94
C LEU A 564 10.98 24.43 -5.33
N ASN A 565 12.16 23.84 -5.57
CA ASN A 565 12.52 23.23 -6.86
C ASN A 565 11.68 22.01 -7.24
N LYS A 566 10.97 21.42 -6.28
CA LYS A 566 10.07 20.28 -6.50
C LYS A 566 8.60 20.66 -6.36
N CYS A 567 8.30 21.86 -5.87
CA CYS A 567 6.96 22.38 -5.89
C CYS A 567 6.54 22.66 -7.34
N GLN A 568 5.26 22.48 -7.65
CA GLN A 568 4.73 22.65 -8.99
C GLN A 568 3.40 23.40 -8.95
N LEU A 569 3.19 24.31 -9.89
CA LEU A 569 1.92 24.99 -10.11
C LEU A 569 1.23 24.37 -11.32
N LEU A 570 -0.04 23.98 -11.17
CA LEU A 570 -0.90 23.58 -12.27
C LEU A 570 -1.96 24.66 -12.49
N PRO A 571 -1.97 25.34 -13.64
CA PRO A 571 -2.97 26.36 -13.92
C PRO A 571 -4.30 25.69 -14.31
N ILE A 572 -5.42 26.23 -13.80
CA ILE A 572 -6.77 25.76 -14.15
C ILE A 572 -7.17 26.26 -15.55
N ASN A 573 -6.84 27.53 -15.80
CA ASN A 573 -7.02 28.21 -17.08
C ASN A 573 -5.73 28.19 -17.91
N ASN A 574 -5.81 28.62 -19.16
CA ASN A 574 -4.60 28.73 -19.98
C ASN A 574 -3.71 29.84 -19.39
N CYS A 575 -2.44 29.52 -19.16
CA CYS A 575 -1.44 30.43 -18.62
C CYS A 575 -0.16 30.29 -19.46
N ASN A 576 0.40 31.42 -19.88
CA ASN A 576 1.60 31.46 -20.71
C ASN A 576 2.88 31.60 -19.88
N ASP A 577 2.76 31.90 -18.58
CA ASP A 577 3.91 32.06 -17.70
C ASP A 577 4.59 30.71 -17.46
N HIS A 578 5.92 30.71 -17.42
CA HIS A 578 6.71 29.52 -17.13
C HIS A 578 6.89 29.26 -15.63
N SER A 579 6.82 30.31 -14.80
CA SER A 579 6.99 30.21 -13.35
C SER A 579 6.41 31.41 -12.62
N ILE A 580 5.94 31.20 -11.38
CA ILE A 580 5.57 32.27 -10.44
C ILE A 580 6.36 32.06 -9.16
N CYS A 581 7.01 33.12 -8.63
CA CYS A 581 7.82 33.06 -7.41
C CYS A 581 8.83 31.90 -7.37
N ASN A 582 9.53 31.65 -8.50
CA ASN A 582 10.49 30.54 -8.69
C ASN A 582 9.89 29.13 -8.64
N ILE A 583 8.57 28.99 -8.73
CA ILE A 583 7.87 27.71 -8.84
C ILE A 583 7.46 27.51 -10.29
N ALA A 584 7.86 26.38 -10.86
CA ALA A 584 7.55 26.06 -12.25
C ALA A 584 6.05 25.82 -12.44
N ILE A 585 5.51 26.43 -13.48
CA ILE A 585 4.16 26.15 -13.99
C ILE A 585 4.26 24.92 -14.90
N GLN A 586 3.38 23.94 -14.68
CA GLN A 586 3.36 22.66 -15.39
C GLN A 586 1.92 22.36 -15.80
N HIS A 587 1.70 21.95 -17.04
CA HIS A 587 0.38 21.50 -17.51
C HIS A 587 0.12 20.01 -17.21
N GLU A 588 1.17 19.28 -16.82
CA GLU A 588 1.12 17.88 -16.41
C GLU A 588 1.91 17.70 -15.10
N VAL A 589 1.25 17.22 -14.05
CA VAL A 589 1.84 17.03 -12.72
C VAL A 589 1.64 15.59 -12.25
N THR A 590 2.66 15.00 -11.62
CA THR A 590 2.49 13.72 -10.91
C THR A 590 1.99 13.99 -9.50
N TYR A 591 0.73 13.69 -9.23
CA TYR A 591 0.10 13.83 -7.92
C TYR A 591 -0.35 12.48 -7.38
N LEU A 592 0.12 12.13 -6.17
CA LEU A 592 -0.21 10.88 -5.49
C LEU A 592 0.01 9.63 -6.36
N GLY A 593 1.05 9.66 -7.21
CA GLY A 593 1.41 8.57 -8.10
C GLY A 593 0.62 8.46 -9.40
N LEU A 594 -0.26 9.42 -9.70
CA LEU A 594 -0.94 9.54 -10.99
C LEU A 594 -0.54 10.83 -11.70
N ILE A 595 -0.50 10.77 -13.02
CA ILE A 595 -0.32 11.93 -13.88
C ILE A 595 -1.67 12.65 -14.01
N ILE A 596 -1.70 13.94 -13.68
CA ILE A 596 -2.88 14.79 -13.73
C ILE A 596 -2.62 15.96 -14.69
N CYS A 597 -3.59 16.18 -15.57
CA CYS A 597 -3.65 17.32 -16.49
C CYS A 597 -5.11 17.60 -16.86
N LYS A 598 -5.35 18.75 -17.50
CA LYS A 598 -6.71 19.16 -17.93
C LYS A 598 -7.28 18.20 -18.98
N ASP A 599 -6.49 17.79 -19.97
CA ASP A 599 -6.95 16.89 -21.03
C ASP A 599 -7.22 15.46 -20.53
N GLN A 600 -8.45 15.00 -20.73
CA GLN A 600 -8.90 13.69 -20.25
C GLN A 600 -8.26 12.54 -21.05
N LYS A 601 -7.98 12.74 -22.35
CA LYS A 601 -7.39 11.71 -23.20
C LYS A 601 -5.93 11.45 -22.81
N THR A 602 -5.16 12.52 -22.61
CA THR A 602 -3.78 12.47 -22.14
C THR A 602 -3.70 11.78 -20.77
N ARG A 603 -4.63 12.07 -19.84
CA ARG A 603 -4.70 11.36 -18.55
C ARG A 603 -4.78 9.84 -18.70
N ILE A 604 -5.52 9.31 -19.67
CA ILE A 604 -5.63 7.87 -19.90
C ILE A 604 -4.31 7.32 -20.41
N THR A 605 -3.78 7.88 -21.50
CA THR A 605 -2.56 7.40 -22.16
C THR A 605 -1.34 7.48 -21.24
N SER A 606 -1.11 8.64 -20.60
CA SER A 606 0.06 8.86 -19.73
C SER A 606 0.06 7.95 -18.51
N ASN A 607 -1.10 7.57 -17.97
CA ASN A 607 -1.18 6.68 -16.80
C ASN A 607 -1.24 5.19 -17.19
N PHE A 608 -2.12 4.79 -18.11
CA PHE A 608 -2.38 3.36 -18.37
C PHE A 608 -1.33 2.74 -19.28
N SER A 609 -0.85 3.41 -20.33
CA SER A 609 0.10 2.80 -21.27
C SER A 609 1.41 2.35 -20.59
N PRO A 610 2.04 3.12 -19.68
CA PRO A 610 3.22 2.64 -18.94
C PRO A 610 2.91 1.48 -18.00
N ILE A 611 1.74 1.50 -17.34
CA ILE A 611 1.34 0.44 -16.40
C ILE A 611 1.07 -0.86 -17.16
N ILE A 612 0.37 -0.81 -18.31
CA ILE A 612 0.09 -1.96 -19.16
C ILE A 612 1.40 -2.58 -19.65
N LYS A 613 2.32 -1.79 -20.23
CA LYS A 613 3.63 -2.28 -20.69
C LYS A 613 4.44 -2.95 -19.57
N LYS A 614 4.47 -2.32 -18.39
CA LYS A 614 5.15 -2.89 -17.21
C LYS A 614 4.49 -4.19 -16.74
N THR A 615 3.17 -4.25 -16.79
CA THR A 615 2.39 -5.43 -16.40
C THR A 615 2.64 -6.57 -17.38
N GLN A 616 2.56 -6.33 -18.69
CA GLN A 616 2.90 -7.32 -19.72
C GLN A 616 4.33 -7.84 -19.55
N SER A 617 5.32 -6.97 -19.34
CA SER A 617 6.71 -7.38 -19.10
C SER A 617 6.83 -8.31 -17.88
N LYS A 618 6.12 -8.01 -16.80
CA LYS A 618 6.12 -8.85 -15.59
C LYS A 618 5.42 -10.19 -15.82
N LEU A 619 4.28 -10.20 -16.51
CA LEU A 619 3.57 -11.43 -16.86
C LEU A 619 4.41 -12.31 -17.79
N ASN A 620 5.11 -11.72 -18.76
CA ASN A 620 6.06 -12.44 -19.63
C ASN A 620 7.23 -13.05 -18.83
N GLN A 621 7.77 -12.36 -17.83
CA GLN A 621 8.78 -12.92 -16.93
C GLN A 621 8.25 -14.12 -16.14
N TRP A 622 6.97 -14.11 -15.76
CA TRP A 622 6.33 -15.25 -15.12
C TRP A 622 6.14 -16.43 -16.06
N LEU A 623 5.84 -16.19 -17.35
CA LEU A 623 5.72 -17.23 -18.37
C LEU A 623 7.02 -17.99 -18.68
N GLN A 624 8.18 -17.49 -18.25
CA GLN A 624 9.46 -18.22 -18.32
C GLN A 624 9.50 -19.41 -17.35
N ARG A 625 8.49 -19.56 -16.49
CA ARG A 625 8.34 -20.67 -15.55
C ARG A 625 7.22 -21.57 -16.00
N ASP A 626 7.31 -22.83 -15.60
CA ASP A 626 6.21 -23.74 -15.82
C ASP A 626 5.15 -23.58 -14.73
N LEU A 627 4.24 -22.63 -14.97
CA LEU A 627 3.14 -22.29 -14.07
C LEU A 627 1.91 -23.13 -14.41
N SER A 628 1.21 -23.63 -13.40
CA SER A 628 -0.12 -24.24 -13.59
C SER A 628 -1.15 -23.20 -14.05
N LEU A 629 -2.29 -23.65 -14.59
CA LEU A 629 -3.39 -22.74 -14.96
C LEU A 629 -3.89 -21.95 -13.73
N ARG A 630 -3.99 -22.60 -12.56
CA ARG A 630 -4.38 -21.97 -11.30
C ARG A 630 -3.36 -20.91 -10.85
N GLY A 631 -2.06 -21.22 -10.94
CA GLY A 631 -1.00 -20.25 -10.65
C GLY A 631 -1.05 -19.03 -11.56
N ARG A 632 -1.36 -19.21 -12.85
CA ARG A 632 -1.58 -18.09 -13.78
C ARG A 632 -2.83 -17.27 -13.44
N VAL A 633 -3.92 -17.89 -13.00
CA VAL A 633 -5.10 -17.16 -12.49
C VAL A 633 -4.76 -16.35 -11.23
N LEU A 634 -3.98 -16.90 -10.31
CA LEU A 634 -3.54 -16.16 -9.13
C LEU A 634 -2.71 -14.94 -9.54
N LEU A 635 -1.70 -15.15 -10.40
CA LEU A 635 -0.79 -14.09 -10.85
C LEU A 635 -1.49 -13.02 -11.68
N SER A 636 -2.50 -13.36 -12.49
CA SER A 636 -3.27 -12.37 -13.24
C SER A 636 -4.00 -11.40 -12.30
N LYS A 637 -4.49 -11.88 -11.14
CA LYS A 637 -5.10 -11.04 -10.10
C LYS A 637 -4.04 -10.29 -9.29
N ALA A 638 -3.06 -11.02 -8.76
CA ALA A 638 -2.11 -10.53 -7.77
C ALA A 638 -1.03 -9.61 -8.36
N GLU A 639 -0.59 -9.87 -9.59
CA GLU A 639 0.45 -9.09 -10.28
C GLU A 639 -0.09 -8.33 -11.50
N GLY A 640 -1.16 -8.81 -12.14
CA GLY A 640 -1.81 -8.11 -13.26
C GLY A 640 -2.75 -6.99 -12.79
N LEU A 641 -3.96 -7.36 -12.40
CA LEU A 641 -5.04 -6.43 -12.04
C LEU A 641 -4.70 -5.51 -10.87
N SER A 642 -3.94 -6.00 -9.89
CA SER A 642 -3.53 -5.19 -8.72
C SER A 642 -2.76 -3.93 -9.10
N ARG A 643 -2.01 -3.94 -10.22
CA ARG A 643 -1.24 -2.79 -10.73
C ARG A 643 -2.12 -1.73 -11.37
N LEU A 644 -3.25 -2.13 -11.94
CA LEU A 644 -4.17 -1.28 -12.70
C LEU A 644 -5.26 -0.68 -11.82
N THR A 645 -5.59 -1.38 -10.73
CA THR A 645 -6.67 -1.01 -9.79
C THR A 645 -6.52 0.42 -9.26
N TYR A 646 -5.32 0.83 -8.87
CA TYR A 646 -5.10 2.15 -8.27
C TYR A 646 -5.50 3.31 -9.20
N ALA A 647 -5.07 3.26 -10.46
CA ALA A 647 -5.40 4.28 -11.45
C ALA A 647 -6.90 4.22 -11.84
N ALA A 648 -7.46 3.02 -12.00
CA ALA A 648 -8.84 2.81 -12.43
C ALA A 648 -9.89 3.28 -11.40
N ILE A 649 -9.53 3.31 -10.11
CA ILE A 649 -10.40 3.84 -9.06
C ILE A 649 -10.70 5.33 -9.33
N SER A 650 -9.68 6.15 -9.58
CA SER A 650 -9.84 7.61 -9.68
C SER A 650 -10.04 8.13 -11.11
N LEU A 651 -9.53 7.44 -12.13
CA LEU A 651 -9.58 7.88 -13.53
C LEU A 651 -10.75 7.27 -14.30
N HIS A 652 -11.21 7.98 -15.33
CA HIS A 652 -12.03 7.40 -16.38
C HIS A 652 -11.16 6.43 -17.20
N VAL A 653 -11.74 5.29 -17.60
CA VAL A 653 -11.07 4.32 -18.48
C VAL A 653 -11.97 4.00 -19.65
N ASP A 654 -11.51 4.27 -20.87
CA ASP A 654 -12.30 3.96 -22.06
C ASP A 654 -12.37 2.45 -22.36
N ASN A 655 -13.31 2.06 -23.22
CA ASN A 655 -13.53 0.66 -23.59
C ASN A 655 -12.34 0.06 -24.37
N ARG A 656 -11.58 0.87 -25.11
CA ARG A 656 -10.40 0.42 -25.84
C ARG A 656 -9.33 -0.04 -24.88
N THR A 657 -9.04 0.76 -23.86
CA THR A 657 -8.06 0.50 -22.81
C THR A 657 -8.51 -0.69 -21.96
N CYS A 658 -9.81 -0.78 -21.61
CA CYS A 658 -10.36 -1.96 -20.94
C CYS A 658 -10.15 -3.24 -21.74
N GLY A 659 -10.43 -3.20 -23.06
CA GLY A 659 -10.25 -4.33 -23.97
C GLY A 659 -8.79 -4.73 -24.15
N GLU A 660 -7.86 -3.77 -24.18
CA GLU A 660 -6.41 -4.03 -24.23
C GLU A 660 -5.94 -4.75 -22.96
N ILE A 661 -6.36 -4.28 -21.79
CA ILE A 661 -6.04 -4.91 -20.50
C ILE A 661 -6.63 -6.32 -20.42
N ASP A 662 -7.89 -6.50 -20.80
CA ASP A 662 -8.49 -7.82 -20.80
C ASP A 662 -7.69 -8.75 -21.70
N ARG A 663 -7.44 -8.38 -22.96
CA ARG A 663 -6.64 -9.18 -23.90
C ARG A 663 -5.27 -9.58 -23.33
N MET A 664 -4.57 -8.62 -22.71
CA MET A 664 -3.28 -8.84 -22.03
C MET A 664 -3.37 -9.96 -20.99
N LEU A 665 -4.41 -9.94 -20.14
CA LEU A 665 -4.60 -10.92 -19.06
C LEU A 665 -5.01 -12.30 -19.61
N PHE A 666 -5.89 -12.35 -20.61
CA PHE A 666 -6.30 -13.61 -21.23
C PHE A 666 -5.16 -14.27 -22.03
N ASN A 667 -4.35 -13.48 -22.74
CA ASN A 667 -3.16 -14.00 -23.41
C ASN A 667 -2.18 -14.61 -22.42
N PHE A 668 -1.95 -13.96 -21.27
CA PHE A 668 -1.11 -14.52 -20.21
C PHE A 668 -1.67 -15.86 -19.68
N LEU A 669 -2.98 -15.93 -19.42
CA LEU A 669 -3.64 -17.13 -18.92
C LEU A 669 -3.42 -18.34 -19.84
N TRP A 670 -3.42 -18.13 -21.15
CA TRP A 670 -3.28 -19.19 -22.15
C TRP A 670 -1.87 -19.33 -22.72
N LYS A 671 -0.84 -18.76 -22.08
CA LYS A 671 0.56 -18.78 -22.58
C LYS A 671 0.67 -18.28 -24.04
N ASN A 672 -0.13 -17.27 -24.41
CA ASN A 672 -0.28 -16.75 -25.78
C ASN A 672 -0.75 -17.79 -26.82
N LYS A 673 -1.38 -18.89 -26.38
CA LYS A 673 -2.02 -19.90 -27.23
C LYS A 673 -3.51 -19.60 -27.40
N THR A 674 -4.16 -20.36 -28.29
CA THR A 674 -5.61 -20.29 -28.53
C THR A 674 -6.40 -20.45 -27.24
N HIS A 675 -7.46 -19.66 -27.09
CA HIS A 675 -8.35 -19.73 -25.93
C HIS A 675 -9.27 -20.95 -26.03
N TYR A 676 -9.00 -22.00 -25.24
CA TYR A 676 -9.78 -23.25 -25.29
C TYR A 676 -11.17 -23.14 -24.65
N ILE A 677 -11.38 -22.15 -23.77
CA ILE A 677 -12.63 -21.97 -23.03
C ILE A 677 -13.16 -20.55 -23.23
N ARG A 678 -14.49 -20.40 -23.38
CA ARG A 678 -15.17 -19.11 -23.45
C ARG A 678 -14.90 -18.28 -22.20
N LYS A 679 -14.70 -16.96 -22.38
CA LYS A 679 -14.45 -15.99 -21.30
C LYS A 679 -15.50 -16.04 -20.18
N SER A 680 -16.78 -16.14 -20.53
CA SER A 680 -17.89 -16.20 -19.56
C SER A 680 -17.79 -17.41 -18.62
N VAL A 681 -17.38 -18.58 -19.14
CA VAL A 681 -17.27 -19.82 -18.35
C VAL A 681 -16.13 -19.74 -17.35
N ILE A 682 -14.94 -19.27 -17.76
CA ILE A 682 -13.78 -19.22 -16.87
C ILE A 682 -13.89 -18.15 -15.77
N MET A 683 -14.77 -17.17 -15.95
CA MET A 683 -15.08 -16.15 -14.96
C MET A 683 -16.00 -16.65 -13.84
N ASN A 684 -16.73 -17.75 -14.06
CA ASN A 684 -17.56 -18.37 -13.02
C ASN A 684 -16.71 -18.83 -11.83
N ASP A 685 -17.35 -19.01 -10.68
CA ASP A 685 -16.67 -19.61 -9.53
C ASP A 685 -16.36 -21.09 -9.76
N TYR A 686 -15.56 -21.67 -8.86
CA TYR A 686 -15.19 -23.09 -8.93
C TYR A 686 -16.40 -24.03 -8.81
N GLN A 687 -17.46 -23.62 -8.10
CA GLN A 687 -18.66 -24.43 -7.90
C GLN A 687 -19.47 -24.59 -9.19
N HIS A 688 -19.46 -23.56 -10.05
CA HIS A 688 -20.14 -23.56 -11.34
C HIS A 688 -19.19 -23.91 -12.50
N GLY A 689 -18.07 -24.59 -12.21
CA GLY A 689 -17.13 -25.08 -13.23
C GLY A 689 -16.28 -24.00 -13.90
N GLY A 690 -16.04 -22.87 -13.22
CA GLY A 690 -15.13 -21.80 -13.66
C GLY A 690 -13.82 -21.72 -12.87
N LEU A 691 -12.99 -20.72 -13.19
CA LEU A 691 -11.67 -20.49 -12.55
C LEU A 691 -11.64 -19.21 -11.71
N ASN A 692 -12.79 -18.58 -11.50
CA ASN A 692 -12.95 -17.33 -10.77
C ASN A 692 -12.06 -16.20 -11.34
N ILE A 693 -11.85 -16.17 -12.66
CA ILE A 693 -11.06 -15.11 -13.31
C ILE A 693 -11.81 -13.78 -13.23
N LEU A 694 -11.05 -12.71 -13.07
CA LEU A 694 -11.58 -11.35 -13.07
C LEU A 694 -11.27 -10.70 -14.41
N ASP A 695 -12.30 -10.20 -15.08
CA ASP A 695 -12.15 -9.26 -16.18
C ASP A 695 -12.02 -7.83 -15.63
N PHE A 696 -11.18 -7.04 -16.28
CA PHE A 696 -10.92 -5.68 -15.87
C PHE A 696 -12.12 -4.77 -16.14
N THR A 697 -12.89 -5.02 -17.20
CA THR A 697 -14.08 -4.23 -17.54
C THR A 697 -15.11 -4.25 -16.41
N THR A 698 -15.50 -5.44 -15.92
CA THR A 698 -16.40 -5.57 -14.76
C THR A 698 -15.80 -5.01 -13.48
N LEU A 699 -14.49 -5.18 -13.28
CA LEU A 699 -13.79 -4.61 -12.13
C LEU A 699 -13.84 -3.08 -12.13
N ASN A 700 -13.60 -2.45 -13.28
CA ASN A 700 -13.69 -1.00 -13.44
C ASN A 700 -15.11 -0.49 -13.16
N ASN A 701 -16.14 -1.14 -13.72
CA ASN A 701 -17.54 -0.80 -13.44
C ASN A 701 -17.88 -0.93 -11.94
N THR A 702 -17.34 -1.96 -11.28
CA THR A 702 -17.50 -2.13 -9.82
C THR A 702 -16.92 -0.95 -9.04
N PHE A 703 -15.77 -0.42 -9.44
CA PHE A 703 -15.22 0.80 -8.82
C PHE A 703 -16.15 1.99 -8.99
N LYS A 704 -16.82 2.13 -10.14
CA LYS A 704 -17.76 3.22 -10.38
C LYS A 704 -19.05 3.10 -9.59
N ILE A 705 -19.57 1.88 -9.39
CA ILE A 705 -20.69 1.63 -8.47
C ILE A 705 -20.30 1.97 -7.02
N ASN A 706 -19.08 1.61 -6.60
CA ASN A 706 -18.58 2.01 -5.29
C ASN A 706 -18.52 3.54 -5.16
N TRP A 707 -18.08 4.25 -6.20
CA TRP A 707 -18.13 5.72 -6.22
C TRP A 707 -19.55 6.28 -6.11
N ALA A 708 -20.53 5.73 -6.84
CA ALA A 708 -21.93 6.13 -6.69
C ALA A 708 -22.39 6.00 -5.24
N LYS A 709 -22.06 4.89 -4.58
CA LYS A 709 -22.31 4.67 -3.16
C LYS A 709 -21.61 5.70 -2.27
N HIS A 710 -20.34 6.00 -2.54
CA HIS A 710 -19.58 6.99 -1.78
C HIS A 710 -20.17 8.40 -1.91
N PHE A 711 -20.59 8.78 -3.12
CA PHE A 711 -21.23 10.06 -3.41
C PHE A 711 -22.57 10.21 -2.68
N LEU A 712 -23.38 9.15 -2.61
CA LEU A 712 -24.65 9.17 -1.87
C LEU A 712 -24.44 9.32 -0.36
N LYS A 713 -23.40 8.69 0.20
CA LYS A 713 -23.17 8.68 1.65
C LYS A 713 -22.58 9.97 2.21
N ASN A 714 -21.87 10.77 1.41
CA ASN A 714 -21.10 11.92 1.90
C ASN A 714 -21.33 13.19 1.07
N PRO A 715 -22.58 13.65 0.87
CA PRO A 715 -22.91 14.75 -0.05
C PRO A 715 -22.16 16.06 0.23
N VAL A 716 -21.89 16.35 1.51
CA VAL A 716 -21.26 17.60 1.97
C VAL A 716 -19.73 17.54 2.07
N SER A 717 -19.13 16.37 1.79
CA SER A 717 -17.68 16.20 1.92
C SER A 717 -16.89 17.07 0.95
N ILE A 718 -15.67 17.45 1.34
CA ILE A 718 -14.77 18.30 0.55
C ILE A 718 -14.49 17.74 -0.86
N TRP A 719 -14.54 16.42 -1.04
CA TRP A 719 -14.27 15.79 -2.34
C TRP A 719 -15.55 15.49 -3.13
N ASN A 720 -16.74 15.66 -2.55
CA ASN A 720 -18.02 15.31 -3.19
C ASN A 720 -18.94 16.52 -3.42
N PHE A 721 -18.69 17.68 -2.81
CA PHE A 721 -19.57 18.83 -2.98
C PHE A 721 -19.69 19.27 -4.46
N ILE A 722 -18.61 19.13 -5.26
CA ILE A 722 -18.65 19.40 -6.71
C ILE A 722 -19.55 18.37 -7.42
N PRO A 723 -19.31 17.04 -7.34
CA PRO A 723 -20.26 16.07 -7.88
C PRO A 723 -21.70 16.28 -7.40
N HIS A 724 -21.91 16.59 -6.11
CA HIS A 724 -23.23 16.84 -5.53
C HIS A 724 -23.94 18.03 -6.20
N TYR A 725 -23.25 19.16 -6.37
CA TYR A 725 -23.75 20.33 -7.10
C TYR A 725 -24.03 20.01 -8.56
N ILE A 726 -23.16 19.25 -9.23
CA ILE A 726 -23.40 18.85 -10.63
C ILE A 726 -24.62 17.94 -10.74
N PHE A 727 -24.77 16.98 -9.82
CA PHE A 727 -25.92 16.07 -9.83
C PHE A 727 -27.23 16.76 -9.43
N SER A 728 -27.20 17.82 -8.61
CA SER A 728 -28.40 18.57 -8.22
C SER A 728 -29.11 19.19 -9.43
N LYS A 729 -28.36 19.56 -10.48
CA LYS A 729 -28.90 20.02 -11.77
C LYS A 729 -29.74 18.98 -12.51
N PHE A 730 -29.72 17.72 -12.07
CA PHE A 730 -30.55 16.63 -12.56
C PHE A 730 -31.54 16.11 -11.51
N GLY A 731 -31.77 16.84 -10.41
CA GLY A 731 -32.61 16.41 -9.28
C GLY A 731 -31.85 15.66 -8.19
N GLY A 732 -30.52 15.64 -8.26
CA GLY A 732 -29.66 14.92 -7.33
C GLY A 732 -29.33 13.50 -7.79
N LEU A 733 -28.28 12.92 -7.20
CA LEU A 733 -27.79 11.60 -7.60
C LEU A 733 -28.85 10.51 -7.34
N THR A 734 -29.57 10.57 -6.23
CA THR A 734 -30.66 9.63 -5.92
C THR A 734 -31.74 9.64 -7.00
N PHE A 735 -32.18 10.82 -7.44
CA PHE A 735 -33.24 10.97 -8.43
C PHE A 735 -32.80 10.46 -9.80
N ILE A 736 -31.63 10.89 -10.29
CA ILE A 736 -31.15 10.47 -11.62
C ILE A 736 -30.93 8.96 -11.69
N LEU A 737 -30.46 8.30 -10.63
CA LEU A 737 -30.30 6.84 -10.59
C LEU A 737 -31.64 6.09 -10.77
N GLY A 738 -32.77 6.72 -10.46
CA GLY A 738 -34.12 6.18 -10.69
C GLY A 738 -34.67 6.45 -12.09
N CYS A 739 -34.08 7.38 -12.85
CA CYS A 739 -34.56 7.83 -14.16
C CYS A 739 -34.06 6.94 -15.32
N ASP A 740 -34.85 6.81 -16.41
CA ASP A 740 -34.42 6.14 -17.65
C ASP A 740 -33.50 7.01 -18.51
N TYR A 741 -32.32 7.35 -18.04
CA TYR A 741 -31.48 8.27 -18.78
C TYR A 741 -30.73 7.60 -19.95
N ASN A 742 -30.43 8.44 -20.94
CA ASN A 742 -29.31 8.22 -21.84
C ASN A 742 -28.26 9.28 -21.51
N VAL A 743 -27.09 8.84 -21.06
CA VAL A 743 -26.00 9.71 -20.57
C VAL A 743 -25.54 10.73 -21.63
N GLY A 744 -25.64 10.40 -22.92
CA GLY A 744 -25.30 11.34 -24.01
C GLY A 744 -26.36 12.44 -24.23
N LYS A 745 -27.61 12.16 -23.86
CA LYS A 745 -28.76 13.07 -24.03
C LYS A 745 -29.05 13.94 -22.80
N LEU A 746 -28.33 13.76 -21.70
CA LEU A 746 -28.53 14.58 -20.50
C LEU A 746 -28.35 16.10 -20.79
N PRO A 747 -29.14 16.97 -20.13
CA PRO A 747 -29.17 18.41 -20.43
C PRO A 747 -27.86 19.10 -20.10
N GLU A 748 -27.25 18.78 -18.96
CA GLU A 748 -26.00 19.39 -18.50
C GLU A 748 -24.75 18.54 -18.85
N LYS A 749 -23.60 19.21 -18.94
CA LYS A 749 -22.30 18.58 -19.22
C LYS A 749 -21.79 17.81 -18.00
N LEU A 750 -21.62 16.50 -18.14
CA LEU A 750 -20.92 15.64 -17.17
C LEU A 750 -19.49 15.32 -17.63
N SER A 751 -18.56 15.21 -16.67
CA SER A 751 -17.21 14.69 -16.92
C SER A 751 -17.28 13.23 -17.39
N MET A 752 -16.27 12.74 -18.13
CA MET A 752 -16.27 11.33 -18.58
C MET A 752 -16.31 10.35 -17.41
N PHE A 753 -15.72 10.72 -16.26
CA PHE A 753 -15.77 9.90 -15.05
C PHE A 753 -17.20 9.77 -14.51
N HIS A 754 -17.91 10.89 -14.31
CA HIS A 754 -19.29 10.86 -13.82
C HIS A 754 -20.26 10.22 -14.81
N LYS A 755 -20.03 10.40 -16.12
CA LYS A 755 -20.74 9.64 -17.17
C LYS A 755 -20.54 8.15 -16.99
N GLN A 756 -19.31 7.70 -16.74
CA GLN A 756 -19.00 6.28 -16.54
C GLN A 756 -19.67 5.71 -15.28
N VAL A 757 -19.83 6.51 -14.22
CA VAL A 757 -20.60 6.13 -13.03
C VAL A 757 -22.06 5.86 -13.38
N LEU A 758 -22.71 6.78 -14.10
CA LEU A 758 -24.08 6.59 -14.55
C LEU A 758 -24.23 5.42 -15.54
N LEU A 759 -23.25 5.22 -16.44
CA LEU A 759 -23.24 4.09 -17.35
C LEU A 759 -23.13 2.75 -16.60
N ALA A 760 -22.21 2.64 -15.64
CA ALA A 760 -22.06 1.44 -14.82
C ALA A 760 -23.36 1.10 -14.07
N TRP A 761 -24.07 2.10 -13.56
CA TRP A 761 -25.39 1.91 -12.94
C TRP A 761 -26.43 1.38 -13.93
N SER A 762 -26.53 2.00 -15.12
CA SER A 762 -27.49 1.60 -16.16
C SER A 762 -27.31 0.17 -16.68
N LEU A 763 -26.10 -0.39 -16.53
CA LEU A 763 -25.83 -1.79 -16.90
C LEU A 763 -26.46 -2.78 -15.92
N ILE A 764 -26.58 -2.43 -14.64
CA ILE A 764 -27.06 -3.33 -13.58
C ILE A 764 -28.53 -3.08 -13.23
N TYR A 765 -28.97 -1.82 -13.25
CA TYR A 765 -30.33 -1.43 -12.92
C TYR A 765 -31.20 -1.40 -14.18
N LYS A 766 -32.12 -2.36 -14.32
CA LYS A 766 -33.13 -2.35 -15.37
C LYS A 766 -34.38 -1.64 -14.84
N HIS A 767 -34.79 -0.59 -15.53
CA HIS A 767 -36.04 0.08 -15.21
C HIS A 767 -37.23 -0.71 -15.78
N ASN A 768 -38.22 -1.01 -14.95
CA ASN A 768 -39.47 -1.63 -15.36
C ASN A 768 -40.53 -0.53 -15.54
N PHE A 769 -40.70 -0.03 -16.77
CA PHE A 769 -41.72 0.98 -17.05
C PHE A 769 -43.06 0.33 -17.37
N THR A 770 -44.07 0.66 -16.56
CA THR A 770 -45.48 0.50 -16.94
C THR A 770 -46.00 1.85 -17.43
N PRO A 771 -47.12 1.91 -18.17
CA PRO A 771 -47.75 3.17 -18.52
C PRO A 771 -47.92 4.08 -17.30
N HIS A 772 -48.31 3.54 -16.14
CA HIS A 772 -48.55 4.31 -14.91
C HIS A 772 -47.31 4.89 -14.22
N THR A 773 -46.09 4.50 -14.64
CA THR A 773 -44.83 4.93 -14.02
C THR A 773 -43.86 5.57 -15.02
N TYR A 774 -44.38 6.06 -16.16
CA TYR A 774 -43.55 6.70 -17.19
C TYR A 774 -43.02 8.06 -16.71
N LEU A 775 -41.75 8.09 -16.31
CA LEU A 775 -41.10 9.24 -15.70
C LEU A 775 -40.74 10.30 -16.76
N ILE A 776 -41.05 11.58 -16.48
CA ILE A 776 -40.84 12.71 -17.40
C ILE A 776 -39.37 13.07 -17.53
N TRP A 777 -38.73 13.29 -16.38
CA TRP A 777 -37.43 13.95 -16.27
C TRP A 777 -36.25 13.02 -16.55
N ASN A 778 -35.17 13.56 -17.11
CA ASN A 778 -33.96 12.81 -17.48
C ASN A 778 -34.23 11.54 -18.29
N ASN A 779 -35.34 11.48 -19.03
CA ASN A 779 -35.77 10.29 -19.75
C ASN A 779 -35.16 10.24 -21.16
N ARG A 780 -34.71 9.05 -21.60
CA ARG A 780 -34.06 8.80 -22.89
C ARG A 780 -34.95 9.07 -24.11
N ASN A 781 -36.27 9.00 -23.91
CA ASN A 781 -37.30 9.11 -24.95
C ASN A 781 -38.02 10.46 -24.91
N ILE A 782 -38.14 11.09 -23.73
CA ILE A 782 -38.72 12.44 -23.59
C ILE A 782 -37.60 13.46 -23.78
N VAL A 783 -37.45 13.93 -25.01
CA VAL A 783 -36.33 14.77 -25.41
C VAL A 783 -36.79 15.96 -26.23
N TYR A 784 -36.21 17.13 -25.96
CA TYR A 784 -36.37 18.34 -26.75
C TYR A 784 -35.01 18.68 -27.37
N LYS A 785 -34.96 18.89 -28.70
CA LYS A 785 -33.69 19.12 -29.44
C LYS A 785 -32.60 18.09 -29.09
N ASN A 786 -32.99 16.81 -29.02
CA ASN A 786 -32.12 15.67 -28.68
C ASN A 786 -31.51 15.69 -27.26
N LYS A 787 -32.07 16.50 -26.35
CA LYS A 787 -31.71 16.55 -24.93
C LYS A 787 -32.90 16.19 -24.04
N SER A 788 -32.66 15.40 -23.00
CA SER A 788 -33.68 15.11 -22.00
C SER A 788 -33.97 16.36 -21.16
N LEU A 789 -35.14 16.41 -20.56
CA LEU A 789 -35.59 17.57 -19.77
C LEU A 789 -35.39 17.37 -18.27
N PHE A 790 -35.12 18.45 -17.55
CA PHE A 790 -35.20 18.50 -16.10
C PHE A 790 -35.59 19.92 -15.67
N PHE A 791 -36.76 20.08 -15.04
CA PHE A 791 -37.21 21.35 -14.47
C PHE A 791 -37.43 21.17 -12.96
N SER A 792 -36.57 21.80 -12.14
CA SER A 792 -36.61 21.67 -10.68
C SER A 792 -37.96 22.06 -10.09
N ASN A 793 -38.51 23.20 -10.51
CA ASN A 793 -39.78 23.74 -9.99
C ASN A 793 -40.96 22.78 -10.23
N TRP A 794 -40.94 22.02 -11.32
CA TRP A 794 -41.98 21.03 -11.63
C TRP A 794 -41.85 19.78 -10.75
N VAL A 795 -40.61 19.32 -10.53
CA VAL A 795 -40.33 18.18 -9.64
C VAL A 795 -40.69 18.50 -8.19
N GLU A 796 -40.41 19.71 -7.71
CA GLU A 796 -40.79 20.17 -6.37
C GLU A 796 -42.30 20.14 -6.14
N LYS A 797 -43.09 20.36 -7.19
CA LYS A 797 -44.56 20.26 -7.18
C LYS A 797 -45.07 18.83 -7.40
N GLN A 798 -44.20 17.84 -7.30
CA GLN A 798 -44.50 16.41 -7.47
C GLN A 798 -45.03 16.05 -8.87
N ILE A 799 -44.73 16.87 -9.89
CA ILE A 799 -45.03 16.55 -11.29
C ILE A 799 -43.84 15.75 -11.83
N ILE A 800 -43.89 14.43 -11.73
CA ILE A 800 -42.80 13.49 -12.01
C ILE A 800 -43.16 12.55 -13.18
N PHE A 801 -44.42 12.17 -13.30
CA PHE A 801 -44.92 11.16 -14.24
C PHE A 801 -45.81 11.77 -15.31
N VAL A 802 -45.81 11.17 -16.51
CA VAL A 802 -46.58 11.69 -17.65
C VAL A 802 -48.09 11.71 -17.38
N ASN A 803 -48.63 10.75 -16.62
CA ASN A 803 -50.06 10.71 -16.28
C ASN A 803 -50.53 11.91 -15.45
N GLN A 804 -49.64 12.55 -14.68
CA GLN A 804 -49.95 13.74 -13.88
C GLN A 804 -50.20 14.98 -14.74
N LEU A 805 -49.95 14.90 -16.05
CA LEU A 805 -50.26 15.96 -17.02
C LEU A 805 -51.66 15.83 -17.61
N TYR A 806 -52.43 14.81 -17.21
CA TYR A 806 -53.78 14.54 -17.72
C TYR A 806 -54.83 14.83 -16.65
N ASN A 807 -55.99 15.33 -17.09
CA ASN A 807 -57.15 15.55 -16.22
C ASN A 807 -57.93 14.24 -15.96
N THR A 808 -58.97 14.30 -15.12
CA THR A 808 -59.82 13.15 -14.77
C THR A 808 -60.52 12.50 -15.96
N ASN A 809 -60.65 13.22 -17.07
CA ASN A 809 -61.28 12.75 -18.30
C ASN A 809 -60.26 12.11 -19.27
N GLY A 810 -59.00 11.94 -18.85
CA GLY A 810 -57.94 11.36 -19.68
C GLY A 810 -57.51 12.26 -20.84
N GLN A 811 -57.72 13.57 -20.71
CA GLN A 811 -57.26 14.60 -21.66
C GLN A 811 -56.06 15.35 -21.08
N LEU A 812 -55.13 15.76 -21.93
CA LEU A 812 -53.98 16.59 -21.53
C LEU A 812 -54.48 17.93 -20.99
N MET A 813 -54.05 18.31 -19.79
CA MET A 813 -54.40 19.60 -19.20
C MET A 813 -53.82 20.74 -20.04
N SER A 814 -54.65 21.75 -20.29
CA SER A 814 -54.22 23.04 -20.85
C SER A 814 -53.30 23.78 -19.87
N TYR A 815 -52.58 24.80 -20.37
CA TYR A 815 -51.69 25.62 -19.54
C TYR A 815 -52.42 26.25 -18.34
N THR A 816 -53.63 26.76 -18.55
CA THR A 816 -54.46 27.36 -17.49
C THR A 816 -54.94 26.32 -16.47
N GLU A 817 -55.39 25.15 -16.92
CA GLU A 817 -55.79 24.05 -16.03
C GLU A 817 -54.62 23.54 -15.18
N LEU A 818 -53.43 23.40 -15.78
CA LEU A 818 -52.23 22.93 -15.09
C LEU A 818 -51.79 23.91 -14.00
N LEU A 819 -51.82 25.22 -14.27
CA LEU A 819 -51.54 26.25 -13.28
C LEU A 819 -52.58 26.26 -12.15
N ASN A 820 -53.87 26.12 -12.47
CA ASN A 820 -54.93 26.06 -11.47
C ASN A 820 -54.80 24.82 -10.56
N THR A 821 -54.38 23.69 -11.14
CA THR A 821 -54.25 22.41 -10.43
C THR A 821 -53.06 22.41 -9.49
N TYR A 822 -51.86 22.77 -9.97
CA TYR A 822 -50.62 22.63 -9.20
C TYR A 822 -50.12 23.91 -8.55
N LYS A 823 -50.73 25.07 -8.86
CA LYS A 823 -50.47 26.38 -8.24
C LYS A 823 -48.97 26.69 -8.15
N PHE A 824 -48.30 26.76 -9.29
CA PHE A 824 -46.87 27.06 -9.38
C PHE A 824 -46.53 27.88 -10.63
N PRO A 825 -45.42 28.65 -10.63
CA PRO A 825 -45.11 29.60 -11.70
C PRO A 825 -44.42 28.92 -12.90
N ALA A 826 -45.07 27.94 -13.54
CA ALA A 826 -44.59 27.41 -14.82
C ALA A 826 -44.66 28.47 -15.91
N THR A 827 -43.61 28.62 -16.72
CA THR A 827 -43.68 29.54 -17.86
C THR A 827 -44.41 28.90 -19.05
N PRO A 828 -45.08 29.67 -19.93
CA PRO A 828 -45.68 29.12 -21.16
C PRO A 828 -44.66 28.39 -22.04
N LYS A 829 -43.40 28.83 -22.00
CA LYS A 829 -42.28 28.22 -22.71
C LYS A 829 -41.92 26.85 -22.17
N GLU A 830 -41.81 26.69 -20.85
CA GLU A 830 -41.55 25.39 -20.20
C GLU A 830 -42.65 24.39 -20.54
N TYR A 831 -43.91 24.83 -20.44
CA TYR A 831 -45.07 24.04 -20.83
C TYR A 831 -44.97 23.59 -22.30
N ALA A 832 -44.73 24.52 -23.23
CA ALA A 832 -44.62 24.18 -24.65
C ALA A 832 -43.48 23.19 -24.93
N ILE A 833 -42.31 23.38 -24.31
CA ILE A 833 -41.15 22.49 -24.44
C ILE A 833 -41.46 21.10 -23.90
N LEU A 834 -42.03 21.01 -22.70
CA LEU A 834 -42.34 19.74 -22.05
C LEU A 834 -43.27 18.91 -22.93
N PHE A 835 -44.37 19.52 -23.38
CA PHE A 835 -45.35 18.81 -24.18
C PHE A 835 -44.72 18.40 -25.51
N ALA A 836 -44.02 19.30 -26.21
CA ALA A 836 -43.31 18.97 -27.46
C ALA A 836 -42.33 17.81 -27.31
N ALA A 837 -41.70 17.63 -26.14
CA ALA A 837 -40.74 16.57 -25.87
C ALA A 837 -41.37 15.18 -25.64
N ILE A 838 -42.63 15.10 -25.22
CA ILE A 838 -43.30 13.82 -24.94
C ILE A 838 -43.69 13.15 -26.26
N PRO A 839 -43.16 11.95 -26.57
CA PRO A 839 -43.46 11.25 -27.82
C PRO A 839 -44.95 10.96 -27.98
N MET A 840 -45.46 11.04 -29.21
CA MET A 840 -46.88 10.78 -29.50
C MET A 840 -47.33 9.40 -29.04
N GLY A 841 -46.50 8.35 -29.25
CA GLY A 841 -46.80 7.01 -28.78
C GLY A 841 -46.97 6.91 -27.26
N VAL A 842 -46.18 7.68 -26.48
CA VAL A 842 -46.33 7.75 -25.02
C VAL A 842 -47.63 8.48 -24.66
N ARG A 843 -47.96 9.58 -25.34
CA ARG A 843 -49.23 10.31 -25.09
C ARG A 843 -50.47 9.46 -25.34
N MET A 844 -50.40 8.56 -26.33
CA MET A 844 -51.50 7.64 -26.66
C MET A 844 -51.74 6.58 -25.58
N LEU A 845 -50.73 6.21 -24.79
CA LEU A 845 -50.89 5.24 -23.69
C LEU A 845 -51.83 5.73 -22.58
N PHE A 846 -52.05 7.04 -22.46
CA PHE A 846 -52.84 7.67 -21.39
C PHE A 846 -54.19 8.20 -21.85
N LYS A 847 -54.49 8.12 -23.15
CA LYS A 847 -55.75 8.64 -23.71
C LYS A 847 -56.90 7.69 -23.33
N GLY A 848 -57.85 8.17 -22.52
CA GLY A 848 -59.06 7.41 -22.13
C GLY A 848 -58.86 6.39 -20.99
N VAL A 849 -57.73 6.44 -20.27
CA VAL A 849 -57.47 5.59 -19.09
C VAL A 849 -57.83 6.36 -17.82
N LEU A 850 -58.68 5.79 -16.95
CA LEU A 850 -58.98 6.34 -15.62
C LEU A 850 -57.69 6.46 -14.80
N PRO A 851 -57.43 7.59 -14.12
CA PRO A 851 -56.21 7.74 -13.33
C PRO A 851 -56.29 6.85 -12.09
N VAL A 852 -55.70 5.64 -12.17
CA VAL A 852 -55.28 4.89 -10.98
C VAL A 852 -54.32 5.80 -10.21
N VAL A 853 -54.54 5.98 -8.89
CA VAL A 853 -53.67 6.79 -8.02
C VAL A 853 -52.23 6.32 -8.21
N PRO A 854 -51.37 7.10 -8.88
CA PRO A 854 -50.02 6.66 -9.15
C PRO A 854 -49.18 6.74 -7.88
N PRO A 855 -48.06 6.01 -7.82
CA PRO A 855 -47.08 6.24 -6.76
C PRO A 855 -46.67 7.72 -6.77
N ILE A 856 -46.63 8.32 -5.58
CA ILE A 856 -46.33 9.75 -5.42
C ILE A 856 -44.85 10.05 -5.72
N SER A 857 -43.99 9.04 -5.64
CA SER A 857 -42.55 9.15 -5.84
C SER A 857 -42.01 8.10 -6.82
N PRO A 858 -40.87 8.37 -7.50
CA PRO A 858 -40.16 7.36 -8.26
C PRO A 858 -39.69 6.21 -7.35
N PRO A 859 -39.39 5.02 -7.92
CA PRO A 859 -38.77 3.94 -7.15
C PRO A 859 -37.47 4.44 -6.52
N ASP A 860 -37.25 4.17 -5.24
CA ASP A 860 -36.02 4.57 -4.57
C ASP A 860 -34.87 3.63 -4.97
N PRO A 861 -33.96 4.05 -5.87
CA PRO A 861 -32.90 3.19 -6.37
C PRO A 861 -31.83 2.91 -5.31
N VAL A 862 -31.80 3.71 -4.24
CA VAL A 862 -30.80 3.64 -3.18
C VAL A 862 -31.17 2.56 -2.17
N ASN A 863 -32.45 2.45 -1.83
CA ASN A 863 -33.03 1.39 -0.98
C ASN A 863 -33.36 0.09 -1.73
N THR A 864 -33.47 0.12 -3.07
CA THR A 864 -33.82 -1.06 -3.87
C THR A 864 -32.64 -2.02 -4.00
N TYR A 865 -32.88 -3.31 -3.77
CA TYR A 865 -31.89 -4.36 -4.04
C TYR A 865 -31.79 -4.65 -5.54
N VAL A 866 -30.58 -4.55 -6.06
CA VAL A 866 -30.21 -5.04 -7.40
C VAL A 866 -29.49 -6.37 -7.22
N GLY A 867 -30.19 -7.48 -7.45
CA GLY A 867 -29.70 -8.80 -7.09
C GLY A 867 -29.52 -8.92 -5.57
N LYS A 868 -28.29 -9.11 -5.10
CA LYS A 868 -27.93 -9.18 -3.66
C LYS A 868 -27.28 -7.91 -3.13
N VAL A 869 -27.38 -6.79 -3.85
CA VAL A 869 -26.68 -5.54 -3.51
C VAL A 869 -27.68 -4.41 -3.33
N CYS A 870 -27.58 -3.72 -2.20
CA CYS A 870 -28.24 -2.45 -1.93
C CYS A 870 -27.16 -1.36 -1.72
N LEU A 871 -27.36 -0.16 -2.29
CA LEU A 871 -26.31 0.88 -2.28
C LEU A 871 -26.01 1.41 -0.87
N ILE A 872 -26.97 1.41 0.04
CA ILE A 872 -26.80 1.98 1.39
C ILE A 872 -26.20 1.00 2.38
N GLU A 873 -26.41 -0.31 2.20
CA GLU A 873 -25.90 -1.33 3.11
C GLU A 873 -24.37 -1.32 3.24
N HIS A 874 -23.88 -1.48 4.47
CA HIS A 874 -22.44 -1.47 4.75
C HIS A 874 -21.71 -2.75 4.31
N LYS A 875 -22.41 -3.89 4.19
CA LYS A 875 -21.80 -5.22 3.99
C LYS A 875 -21.73 -5.71 2.53
N ASN A 876 -21.85 -4.82 1.54
CA ASN A 876 -21.73 -5.25 0.14
C ASN A 876 -20.26 -5.41 -0.28
N SER A 877 -19.86 -6.67 -0.49
CA SER A 877 -18.52 -7.00 -0.96
C SER A 877 -18.35 -6.63 -2.44
N ASN A 878 -17.13 -6.26 -2.85
CA ASN A 878 -16.81 -6.07 -4.28
C ASN A 878 -17.11 -7.32 -5.12
N ARG A 879 -17.15 -8.51 -4.51
CA ARG A 879 -17.55 -9.75 -5.19
C ARG A 879 -19.04 -9.71 -5.57
N ASN A 880 -19.90 -9.27 -4.66
CA ASN A 880 -21.34 -9.19 -4.91
C ASN A 880 -21.65 -8.15 -6.00
N ILE A 881 -20.98 -7.00 -5.98
CA ILE A 881 -21.16 -5.95 -7.00
C ILE A 881 -20.72 -6.44 -8.38
N ARG A 882 -19.56 -7.12 -8.46
CA ARG A 882 -19.08 -7.71 -9.73
C ARG A 882 -20.06 -8.70 -10.32
N ALA A 883 -20.69 -9.53 -9.48
CA ALA A 883 -21.64 -10.55 -9.93
C ALA A 883 -22.84 -9.95 -10.69
N LEU A 884 -23.20 -8.68 -10.43
CA LEU A 884 -24.30 -8.01 -11.14
C LEU A 884 -24.03 -7.79 -12.63
N PHE A 885 -22.75 -7.72 -13.03
CA PHE A 885 -22.34 -7.55 -14.42
C PHE A 885 -22.15 -8.90 -15.15
N GLN A 886 -22.18 -10.02 -14.41
CA GLN A 886 -21.98 -11.37 -14.94
C GLN A 886 -23.35 -12.02 -15.19
N ARG A 887 -24.03 -11.62 -16.27
CA ARG A 887 -25.45 -11.92 -16.49
C ARG A 887 -25.79 -13.34 -16.96
N GLU A 888 -24.82 -14.20 -17.27
CA GLU A 888 -25.11 -15.58 -17.70
C GLU A 888 -24.05 -16.55 -17.17
N SER A 889 -24.40 -17.27 -16.10
CA SER A 889 -23.66 -18.46 -15.67
C SER A 889 -23.95 -19.59 -16.67
N LEU A 890 -23.19 -19.65 -17.75
CA LEU A 890 -23.11 -20.87 -18.56
C LEU A 890 -22.39 -21.92 -17.71
N SER A 891 -23.16 -22.76 -17.01
CA SER A 891 -22.61 -23.95 -16.34
C SER A 891 -22.21 -24.94 -17.42
N VAL A 892 -20.92 -25.23 -17.54
CA VAL A 892 -20.46 -26.37 -18.33
C VAL A 892 -20.22 -27.50 -17.34
N PRO A 893 -21.00 -28.60 -17.38
CA PRO A 893 -20.68 -29.77 -16.58
C PRO A 893 -19.27 -30.26 -16.92
N TYR A 894 -18.42 -30.43 -15.91
CA TYR A 894 -17.31 -31.39 -15.92
C TYR A 894 -16.14 -31.20 -16.92
N VAL A 895 -15.89 -30.00 -17.48
CA VAL A 895 -14.75 -29.82 -18.42
C VAL A 895 -13.43 -29.42 -17.74
N ILE A 896 -13.46 -28.77 -16.57
CA ILE A 896 -12.21 -28.32 -15.90
C ILE A 896 -11.42 -29.46 -15.29
N PHE A 897 -12.09 -30.52 -14.80
CA PHE A 897 -11.40 -31.69 -14.23
C PHE A 897 -10.59 -32.47 -15.29
N LEU A 898 -11.04 -32.44 -16.55
CA LEU A 898 -10.37 -33.07 -17.69
C LEU A 898 -9.22 -32.23 -18.28
N LEU A 899 -9.25 -30.90 -18.14
CA LEU A 899 -8.20 -30.02 -18.67
C LEU A 899 -6.92 -29.99 -17.81
N GLU A 900 -7.00 -30.33 -16.52
CA GLU A 900 -5.80 -30.51 -15.69
C GLU A 900 -4.96 -31.70 -16.17
N PHE A 901 -5.56 -32.69 -16.85
CA PHE A 901 -4.84 -33.83 -17.45
C PHE A 901 -4.24 -33.53 -18.84
N LEU A 902 -4.76 -32.53 -19.57
CA LEU A 902 -4.30 -32.20 -20.94
C LEU A 902 -3.28 -31.04 -20.98
N CYS A 903 -3.09 -30.33 -19.87
CA CYS A 903 -2.17 -29.18 -19.77
C CYS A 903 -0.87 -29.47 -18.99
N HIS A 904 -0.63 -30.73 -18.60
CA HIS A 904 0.64 -31.19 -18.05
C HIS A 904 1.60 -31.68 -19.13
#